data_AF-A0AAJ6XJ88-F1
#
_entry.id   AF-A0AAJ6XJ88-F1
#
_cell.length_a   1.000
_cell.length_b   1.000
_cell.length_c   1.000
_cell.angle_alpha   90.00
_cell.angle_beta   90.00
_cell.angle_gamma   90.00
#
_symmetry.space_group_name_H-M   'P 1'
#
loop_
_entity.id
_entity.type
_entity.pdbx_description
1 polymer ?
#
loop_
_entity_poly.entity_id
_entity_poly.type
_entity_poly.pdbx_seq_one_letter_code
_entity_poly.pdbx_strand_id
1 'polypeptide(L)'
;MERKSSSKELQNLLQAIKSSDVVESRIELVNKLRDLDFLEISDLASLLEFLTTFWEDFTCLDISQCMLNKTILSVAAKYVDSDVSGCLVQFLALGTKASGWCGKHLKMTAMLTEESQEKHSNLFFQLLLDLFSLSAASMVALKRHAVFVDNASAAVVERFISEQLNLIKDIVSEIKNINSFGSEALKAAQTLIDTVVRLCKGYFDAVNWDLCDARPEKDGNNTDSERVNLMNHVTNITKCTTEKLCELGILAANDGGSLVTILNVSWKGVITLLQQGKRVLREILSVQDIILTLISLVNEPLRCAAGAWSSLLKETISLTEARRTFLPSKFYLTNAMKISSLYPCQAYLVYKEVTLCVVMISSFRISLSCEKLLNKASEVLSELLEKTSIDLLNSLLNSAEVKQELKFELLDWLFSDDFCSNSTHGDSSSSYHMTSMVEIFSVSCEAMSEARLLLLGRIALFHNLLRYSMDLEDDIKIKITRKLRWFLDMLVVEDVYSSVLDLQIPVPYGSGKTLELIWQPMFSALLHALKTFMIVVSSSFAWAEFEAFLLENLFHPHFLCWEIVMELWCFLVRYAEMDVVNGIIDKLCSLMKLLESPESVLIPGSPLRKVARIICLLAKSTPMADYVYSSVVGDGRSQLSSVLYAALLLEGFPLNSLSDNIRGTAKQKIITDYFGFIGSFDEKVLTTCSSGAFGIPVHALSASLQAQQVSISDLDVKTLKFLVAIIRNFRNPVEKIMKEHCHKLLSEMLGIVSNMKHLYKSDEMEGVLLELQNLFVSGPAASNTQLYQCKPYLALFMGGLGDMEMRESDNCAKSSAVWELYHMLFRERHWALVHLAIAAFGYFAARTTCNQLWRFVPQNASLSYDLMTGNEASEERFMSELKAFLDKETALLTTTPSFEQLELLVKEGVVLKEMVQKISGIDAMECQSMEIDVDNVPNKRRRLPDGISKGLELLQSGLKVIGDSISQWQENHCESSELHDKFSSHLSRLEDVVAHLTGLAGKGTAGMNVNKRIKY
;
A
#
# COMPACT_ATOMS: atom_id res chain seq x y z
N MET A 1 27.46 -70.07 -40.46
CA MET A 1 26.57 -71.11 -39.87
C MET A 1 26.09 -70.69 -38.48
N GLU A 2 26.72 -69.69 -37.85
CA GLU A 2 26.42 -69.25 -36.48
C GLU A 2 24.97 -68.80 -36.25
N ARG A 3 24.27 -68.22 -37.26
CA ARG A 3 22.88 -67.75 -37.14
C ARG A 3 21.86 -68.77 -36.59
N LYS A 4 22.16 -70.07 -36.59
CA LYS A 4 21.25 -71.12 -36.06
C LYS A 4 21.66 -71.69 -34.71
N SER A 5 22.84 -71.38 -34.16
CA SER A 5 23.22 -71.87 -32.83
C SER A 5 22.63 -70.99 -31.72
N SER A 6 22.75 -69.67 -31.82
CA SER A 6 22.33 -68.73 -30.76
C SER A 6 20.83 -68.82 -30.40
N SER A 7 19.92 -68.78 -31.37
CA SER A 7 18.47 -68.86 -31.11
C SER A 7 18.06 -70.24 -30.55
N LYS A 8 18.72 -71.33 -31.01
CA LYS A 8 18.50 -72.68 -30.47
C LYS A 8 19.05 -72.83 -29.05
N GLU A 9 20.19 -72.21 -28.77
CA GLU A 9 20.82 -72.16 -27.45
C GLU A 9 19.98 -71.36 -26.46
N LEU A 10 19.43 -70.22 -26.89
CA LEU A 10 18.42 -69.47 -26.15
C LEU A 10 17.21 -70.36 -25.83
N GLN A 11 16.59 -71.01 -26.82
CA GLN A 11 15.43 -71.89 -26.58
C GLN A 11 15.73 -73.03 -25.60
N ASN A 12 16.91 -73.66 -25.72
CA ASN A 12 17.36 -74.70 -24.79
C ASN A 12 17.52 -74.15 -23.36
N LEU A 13 18.10 -72.96 -23.19
CA LEU A 13 18.27 -72.30 -21.89
C LEU A 13 16.93 -71.88 -21.28
N LEU A 14 16.03 -71.29 -22.07
CA LEU A 14 14.67 -70.92 -21.62
C LEU A 14 13.87 -72.15 -21.20
N GLN A 15 14.01 -73.28 -21.90
CA GLN A 15 13.39 -74.54 -21.51
C GLN A 15 14.01 -75.11 -20.23
N ALA A 16 15.34 -75.07 -20.09
CA ALA A 16 16.06 -75.52 -18.89
C ALA A 16 15.65 -74.73 -17.64
N ILE A 17 15.51 -73.40 -17.75
CA ILE A 17 15.03 -72.52 -16.69
C ILE A 17 13.60 -72.90 -16.27
N LYS A 18 12.69 -73.10 -17.25
CA LYS A 18 11.30 -73.54 -16.99
C LYS A 18 11.20 -74.91 -16.34
N SER A 19 12.11 -75.84 -16.64
CA SER A 19 12.14 -77.20 -16.07
C SER A 19 12.88 -77.30 -14.73
N SER A 20 13.44 -76.21 -14.22
CA SER A 20 14.18 -76.22 -12.96
C SER A 20 13.25 -75.93 -11.79
N ASP A 21 13.15 -76.85 -10.83
CA ASP A 21 12.37 -76.68 -9.59
C ASP A 21 13.16 -75.98 -8.47
N VAL A 22 14.47 -75.72 -8.67
CA VAL A 22 15.38 -75.16 -7.66
C VAL A 22 15.77 -73.72 -8.01
N VAL A 23 15.62 -72.79 -7.07
CA VAL A 23 15.84 -71.34 -7.28
C VAL A 23 17.31 -71.03 -7.58
N GLU A 24 18.25 -71.67 -6.90
CA GLU A 24 19.69 -71.53 -7.12
C GLU A 24 20.09 -71.95 -8.54
N SER A 25 19.53 -73.08 -9.02
CA SER A 25 19.74 -73.54 -10.39
C SER A 25 19.10 -72.59 -11.42
N ARG A 26 17.94 -71.99 -11.11
CA ARG A 26 17.36 -70.92 -11.94
C ARG A 26 18.28 -69.70 -12.00
N ILE A 27 18.88 -69.26 -10.89
CA ILE A 27 19.83 -68.13 -10.85
C ILE A 27 21.02 -68.39 -11.77
N GLU A 28 21.67 -69.56 -11.67
CA GLU A 28 22.81 -69.91 -12.54
C GLU A 28 22.41 -69.96 -14.02
N LEU A 29 21.25 -70.52 -14.35
CA LEU A 29 20.76 -70.63 -15.73
C LEU A 29 20.35 -69.26 -16.31
N VAL A 30 19.74 -68.37 -15.51
CA VAL A 30 19.41 -67.00 -15.96
C VAL A 30 20.69 -66.16 -16.10
N ASN A 31 21.69 -66.32 -15.23
CA ASN A 31 22.98 -65.64 -15.40
C ASN A 31 23.66 -66.01 -16.73
N LYS A 32 23.56 -67.26 -17.21
CA LYS A 32 24.08 -67.67 -18.54
C LYS A 32 23.42 -66.95 -19.71
N LEU A 33 22.19 -66.44 -19.55
CA LEU A 33 21.54 -65.61 -20.58
C LEU A 33 22.26 -64.25 -20.78
N ARG A 34 23.03 -63.79 -19.79
CA ARG A 34 23.85 -62.56 -19.87
C ARG A 34 25.04 -62.70 -20.81
N ASP A 35 25.57 -63.90 -20.97
CA ASP A 35 26.77 -64.16 -21.78
C ASP A 35 26.43 -64.39 -23.27
N LEU A 36 25.15 -64.43 -23.61
CA LEU A 36 24.67 -64.48 -24.99
C LEU A 36 24.77 -63.10 -25.66
N ASP A 37 25.13 -63.08 -26.94
CA ASP A 37 25.06 -61.88 -27.78
C ASP A 37 23.98 -62.08 -28.86
N PHE A 38 22.96 -61.23 -28.83
CA PHE A 38 21.80 -61.32 -29.71
C PHE A 38 22.02 -60.53 -31.00
N LEU A 39 21.91 -61.22 -32.14
CA LEU A 39 21.99 -60.62 -33.48
C LEU A 39 20.60 -60.36 -34.11
N GLU A 40 19.53 -60.89 -33.51
CA GLU A 40 18.15 -60.71 -33.97
C GLU A 40 17.27 -60.09 -32.86
N ILE A 41 16.47 -59.10 -33.24
CA ILE A 41 15.55 -58.36 -32.36
C ILE A 41 14.47 -59.30 -31.79
N SER A 42 14.01 -60.26 -32.59
CA SER A 42 13.01 -61.28 -32.22
C SER A 42 13.47 -62.19 -31.07
N ASP A 43 14.74 -62.59 -31.05
CA ASP A 43 15.30 -63.41 -29.95
C ASP A 43 15.32 -62.60 -28.64
N LEU A 44 15.73 -61.32 -28.69
CA LEU A 44 15.74 -60.44 -27.52
C LEU A 44 14.32 -60.11 -27.01
N ALA A 45 13.35 -59.87 -27.91
CA ALA A 45 11.96 -59.67 -27.54
C ALA A 45 11.37 -60.91 -26.86
N SER A 46 11.63 -62.10 -27.42
CA SER A 46 11.20 -63.39 -26.85
C SER A 46 11.81 -63.66 -25.48
N LEU A 47 13.07 -63.27 -25.27
CA LEU A 47 13.74 -63.31 -23.97
C LEU A 47 13.06 -62.38 -22.95
N LEU A 48 12.78 -61.12 -23.31
CA LEU A 48 12.18 -60.16 -22.39
C LEU A 48 10.73 -60.52 -22.03
N GLU A 49 9.96 -61.04 -22.98
CA GLU A 49 8.62 -61.57 -22.74
C GLU A 49 8.66 -62.81 -21.83
N PHE A 50 9.64 -63.71 -22.03
CA PHE A 50 9.91 -64.81 -21.11
C PHE A 50 10.23 -64.30 -19.71
N LEU A 51 11.18 -63.36 -19.55
CA LEU A 51 11.59 -62.83 -18.24
C LEU A 51 10.42 -62.13 -17.53
N THR A 52 9.58 -61.40 -18.26
CA THR A 52 8.36 -60.76 -17.73
C THR A 52 7.33 -61.78 -17.26
N THR A 53 7.16 -62.87 -18.01
CA THR A 53 6.26 -63.98 -17.65
C THR A 53 6.81 -64.78 -16.46
N PHE A 54 8.13 -64.97 -16.41
CA PHE A 54 8.84 -65.74 -15.39
C PHE A 54 9.00 -64.99 -14.05
N TRP A 55 8.89 -63.66 -14.04
CA TRP A 55 8.84 -62.89 -12.80
C TRP A 55 7.64 -63.32 -11.94
N GLU A 56 7.88 -63.80 -10.72
CA GLU A 56 6.84 -64.29 -9.83
C GLU A 56 6.25 -63.15 -8.98
N ASP A 57 4.91 -63.08 -8.87
CA ASP A 57 4.20 -61.92 -8.29
C ASP A 57 4.08 -61.93 -6.75
N PHE A 58 4.55 -63.00 -6.09
CA PHE A 58 4.53 -63.12 -4.63
C PHE A 58 5.77 -62.48 -3.99
N THR A 59 5.61 -61.84 -2.84
CA THR A 59 6.72 -61.30 -2.03
C THR A 59 7.40 -62.42 -1.25
N CYS A 60 8.66 -62.23 -0.87
CA CYS A 60 9.49 -63.25 -0.23
C CYS A 60 10.16 -62.72 1.05
N LEU A 61 10.64 -63.66 1.87
CA LEU A 61 11.55 -63.40 3.00
C LEU A 61 12.89 -64.13 2.83
N ASP A 62 13.08 -64.80 1.69
CA ASP A 62 14.26 -65.59 1.36
C ASP A 62 15.17 -64.82 0.38
N ILE A 63 16.47 -64.93 0.61
CA ILE A 63 17.55 -64.36 -0.19
C ILE A 63 17.54 -64.94 -1.61
N SER A 64 17.16 -66.22 -1.77
CA SER A 64 17.13 -66.92 -3.07
C SER A 64 16.27 -66.18 -4.11
N GLN A 65 15.05 -65.80 -3.74
CA GLN A 65 14.10 -65.15 -4.65
C GLN A 65 14.50 -63.70 -4.99
N CYS A 66 14.98 -62.95 -4.00
CA CYS A 66 15.57 -61.62 -4.24
C CYS A 66 16.80 -61.69 -5.16
N MET A 67 17.64 -62.74 -5.03
CA MET A 67 18.77 -62.97 -5.94
C MET A 67 18.30 -63.29 -7.35
N LEU A 68 17.25 -64.11 -7.51
CA LEU A 68 16.68 -64.45 -8.82
C LEU A 68 16.15 -63.20 -9.54
N ASN A 69 15.32 -62.41 -8.86
CA ASN A 69 14.80 -61.14 -9.38
C ASN A 69 15.93 -60.17 -9.76
N LYS A 70 17.00 -60.12 -8.95
CA LYS A 70 18.17 -59.27 -9.23
C LYS A 70 18.94 -59.75 -10.45
N THR A 71 19.17 -61.05 -10.57
CA THR A 71 19.79 -61.65 -11.76
C THR A 71 18.96 -61.37 -13.01
N ILE A 72 17.62 -61.46 -12.96
CA ILE A 72 16.73 -61.10 -14.09
C ILE A 72 16.93 -59.63 -14.53
N LEU A 73 16.89 -58.67 -13.60
CA LEU A 73 17.14 -57.25 -13.93
C LEU A 73 18.56 -57.04 -14.47
N SER A 74 19.55 -57.76 -13.95
CA SER A 74 20.94 -57.66 -14.38
C SER A 74 21.21 -58.19 -15.79
N VAL A 75 20.37 -59.12 -16.27
CA VAL A 75 20.35 -59.59 -17.67
C VAL A 75 19.71 -58.53 -18.56
N ALA A 76 18.52 -58.02 -18.19
CA ALA A 76 17.84 -56.97 -18.94
C ALA A 76 18.73 -55.71 -19.10
N ALA A 77 19.42 -55.30 -18.04
CA ALA A 77 20.31 -54.14 -18.04
C ALA A 77 21.50 -54.25 -19.02
N LYS A 78 21.93 -55.46 -19.44
CA LYS A 78 22.98 -55.60 -20.49
C LYS A 78 22.51 -55.06 -21.84
N TYR A 79 21.22 -55.17 -22.15
CA TYR A 79 20.69 -54.96 -23.50
C TYR A 79 19.88 -53.67 -23.68
N VAL A 80 19.55 -52.95 -22.60
CA VAL A 80 18.74 -51.71 -22.67
C VAL A 80 19.40 -50.57 -23.47
N ASP A 81 20.74 -50.50 -23.47
CA ASP A 81 21.52 -49.51 -24.24
C ASP A 81 21.89 -49.99 -25.65
N SER A 82 21.53 -51.21 -26.03
CA SER A 82 21.70 -51.67 -27.42
C SER A 82 20.68 -50.99 -28.33
N ASP A 83 21.07 -50.63 -29.55
CA ASP A 83 20.29 -49.79 -30.49
C ASP A 83 19.11 -50.56 -31.13
N VAL A 84 18.17 -50.98 -30.28
CA VAL A 84 17.11 -51.96 -30.57
C VAL A 84 15.74 -51.38 -30.24
N SER A 85 15.30 -50.44 -31.09
CA SER A 85 14.00 -49.78 -31.00
C SER A 85 12.79 -50.74 -30.94
N GLY A 86 12.94 -51.97 -31.44
CA GLY A 86 11.87 -52.98 -31.50
C GLY A 86 11.58 -53.75 -30.20
N CYS A 87 12.40 -53.60 -29.14
CA CYS A 87 12.24 -54.35 -27.88
C CYS A 87 11.83 -53.50 -26.67
N LEU A 88 11.63 -52.19 -26.85
CA LEU A 88 11.44 -51.25 -25.74
C LEU A 88 10.18 -51.54 -24.94
N VAL A 89 9.06 -51.85 -25.60
CA VAL A 89 7.78 -52.15 -24.92
C VAL A 89 7.93 -53.33 -23.96
N GLN A 90 8.73 -54.33 -24.30
CA GLN A 90 9.02 -55.50 -23.46
C GLN A 90 9.90 -55.15 -22.25
N PHE A 91 10.89 -54.24 -22.40
CA PHE A 91 11.63 -53.69 -21.26
C PHE A 91 10.72 -52.92 -20.30
N LEU A 92 9.82 -52.07 -20.81
CA LEU A 92 8.86 -51.33 -19.99
C LEU A 92 7.88 -52.26 -19.29
N ALA A 93 7.42 -53.34 -19.94
CA ALA A 93 6.55 -54.35 -19.35
C ALA A 93 7.24 -55.07 -18.17
N LEU A 94 8.48 -55.52 -18.36
CA LEU A 94 9.31 -56.10 -17.30
C LEU A 94 9.50 -55.13 -16.12
N GLY A 95 9.90 -53.90 -16.42
CA GLY A 95 10.13 -52.86 -15.41
C GLY A 95 8.86 -52.44 -14.67
N THR A 96 7.70 -52.44 -15.34
CA THR A 96 6.38 -52.19 -14.71
C THR A 96 6.07 -53.27 -13.68
N LYS A 97 6.25 -54.55 -14.06
CA LYS A 97 5.98 -55.69 -13.18
C LYS A 97 6.97 -55.73 -12.00
N ALA A 98 8.24 -55.47 -12.26
CA ALA A 98 9.27 -55.35 -11.23
C ALA A 98 8.98 -54.21 -10.24
N SER A 99 8.54 -53.03 -10.71
CA SER A 99 8.21 -51.92 -9.80
C SER A 99 6.97 -52.19 -8.95
N GLY A 100 5.92 -52.78 -9.52
CA GLY A 100 4.74 -53.21 -8.76
C GLY A 100 5.05 -54.29 -7.71
N TRP A 101 6.01 -55.18 -8.00
CA TRP A 101 6.54 -56.14 -7.03
C TRP A 101 7.36 -55.43 -5.94
N CYS A 102 8.29 -54.55 -6.31
CA CYS A 102 9.14 -53.81 -5.37
C CYS A 102 8.33 -52.93 -4.41
N GLY A 103 7.24 -52.29 -4.85
CA GLY A 103 6.38 -51.49 -3.97
C GLY A 103 5.66 -52.33 -2.90
N LYS A 104 5.16 -53.53 -3.29
CA LYS A 104 4.59 -54.50 -2.34
C LYS A 104 5.65 -55.05 -1.38
N HIS A 105 6.81 -55.39 -1.92
CA HIS A 105 7.91 -55.96 -1.16
C HIS A 105 8.51 -54.96 -0.16
N LEU A 106 8.63 -53.67 -0.53
CA LEU A 106 9.05 -52.60 0.36
C LEU A 106 8.12 -52.49 1.58
N LYS A 107 6.80 -52.48 1.36
CA LYS A 107 5.80 -52.43 2.44
C LYS A 107 5.86 -53.66 3.35
N MET A 108 6.15 -54.84 2.80
CA MET A 108 6.41 -56.04 3.60
C MET A 108 7.68 -55.90 4.44
N THR A 109 8.79 -55.45 3.84
CA THR A 109 10.09 -55.28 4.51
C THR A 109 10.06 -54.22 5.60
N ALA A 110 9.31 -53.14 5.42
CA ALA A 110 9.14 -52.07 6.41
C ALA A 110 8.33 -52.50 7.67
N MET A 111 7.53 -53.57 7.58
CA MET A 111 6.72 -54.08 8.70
C MET A 111 7.47 -55.08 9.62
N LEU A 112 8.76 -55.35 9.38
CA LEU A 112 9.53 -56.41 10.06
C LEU A 112 10.55 -55.81 11.04
N THR A 113 10.46 -56.20 12.31
CA THR A 113 11.40 -55.78 13.37
C THR A 113 12.72 -56.58 13.32
N GLU A 114 13.60 -56.12 12.43
CA GLU A 114 15.08 -56.23 12.45
C GLU A 114 15.75 -57.63 12.50
N GLU A 115 16.03 -58.16 13.70
CA GLU A 115 17.30 -58.86 14.03
C GLU A 115 17.74 -60.04 13.14
N SER A 116 16.85 -60.69 12.40
CA SER A 116 17.14 -61.95 11.68
C SER A 116 17.29 -61.84 10.16
N GLN A 117 17.01 -60.69 9.54
CA GLN A 117 16.86 -60.58 8.08
C GLN A 117 17.65 -59.45 7.38
N GLU A 118 18.62 -58.83 8.04
CA GLU A 118 19.45 -57.75 7.48
C GLU A 118 20.01 -58.07 6.08
N LYS A 119 20.49 -59.31 5.85
CA LYS A 119 21.01 -59.75 4.55
C LYS A 119 19.98 -59.76 3.43
N HIS A 120 18.72 -60.08 3.73
CA HIS A 120 17.62 -60.05 2.77
C HIS A 120 17.28 -58.60 2.41
N SER A 121 17.14 -57.74 3.42
CA SER A 121 16.88 -56.30 3.22
C SER A 121 17.98 -55.62 2.40
N ASN A 122 19.26 -55.87 2.71
CA ASN A 122 20.40 -55.32 1.97
C ASN A 122 20.38 -55.74 0.49
N LEU A 123 20.00 -57.00 0.22
CA LEU A 123 19.86 -57.50 -1.15
C LEU A 123 18.65 -56.87 -1.87
N PHE A 124 17.52 -56.70 -1.18
CA PHE A 124 16.33 -56.03 -1.73
C PHE A 124 16.62 -54.56 -2.09
N PHE A 125 17.32 -53.80 -1.25
CA PHE A 125 17.68 -52.42 -1.60
C PHE A 125 18.66 -52.36 -2.77
N GLN A 126 19.57 -53.34 -2.92
CA GLN A 126 20.40 -53.42 -4.12
C GLN A 126 19.58 -53.76 -5.37
N LEU A 127 18.63 -54.70 -5.29
CA LEU A 127 17.66 -54.98 -6.37
C LEU A 127 16.90 -53.71 -6.78
N LEU A 128 16.47 -52.91 -5.81
CA LEU A 128 15.73 -51.67 -6.02
C LEU A 128 16.57 -50.61 -6.75
N LEU A 129 17.85 -50.48 -6.40
CA LEU A 129 18.80 -49.62 -7.10
C LEU A 129 19.06 -50.11 -8.54
N ASP A 130 19.20 -51.42 -8.74
CA ASP A 130 19.38 -52.03 -10.06
C ASP A 130 18.12 -51.80 -10.94
N LEU A 131 16.92 -51.87 -10.36
CA LEU A 131 15.65 -51.55 -11.03
C LEU A 131 15.54 -50.08 -11.42
N PHE A 132 15.95 -49.15 -10.55
CA PHE A 132 15.98 -47.72 -10.86
C PHE A 132 17.01 -47.38 -11.93
N SER A 133 18.16 -48.05 -11.94
CA SER A 133 19.15 -47.94 -13.01
C SER A 133 18.59 -48.40 -14.36
N LEU A 134 17.99 -49.61 -14.40
CA LEU A 134 17.32 -50.14 -15.59
C LEU A 134 16.19 -49.20 -16.08
N SER A 135 15.41 -48.65 -15.14
CA SER A 135 14.30 -47.75 -15.47
C SER A 135 14.78 -46.42 -16.03
N ALA A 136 15.82 -45.82 -15.45
CA ALA A 136 16.43 -44.60 -15.97
C ALA A 136 17.01 -44.83 -17.38
N ALA A 137 17.73 -45.94 -17.60
CA ALA A 137 18.24 -46.31 -18.92
C ALA A 137 17.11 -46.53 -19.93
N SER A 138 16.03 -47.22 -19.54
CA SER A 138 14.85 -47.43 -20.37
C SER A 138 14.18 -46.12 -20.80
N MET A 139 14.04 -45.15 -19.88
CA MET A 139 13.50 -43.81 -20.19
C MET A 139 14.45 -42.99 -21.10
N VAL A 140 15.77 -43.13 -20.94
CA VAL A 140 16.76 -42.49 -21.82
C VAL A 140 16.71 -43.08 -23.23
N ALA A 141 16.58 -44.40 -23.36
CA ALA A 141 16.36 -45.05 -24.65
C ALA A 141 15.03 -44.59 -25.26
N LEU A 142 13.94 -44.55 -24.49
CA LEU A 142 12.63 -44.09 -24.96
C LEU A 142 12.65 -42.67 -25.56
N LYS A 143 13.49 -41.79 -25.01
CA LYS A 143 13.69 -40.41 -25.52
C LYS A 143 14.44 -40.37 -26.86
N ARG A 144 15.24 -41.38 -27.21
CA ARG A 144 15.98 -41.44 -28.49
C ARG A 144 15.10 -41.84 -29.67
N HIS A 145 13.90 -42.37 -29.43
CA HIS A 145 13.00 -42.86 -30.47
C HIS A 145 11.74 -41.98 -30.60
N ALA A 146 11.05 -42.11 -31.73
CA ALA A 146 9.77 -41.43 -31.95
C ALA A 146 8.71 -41.93 -30.96
N VAL A 147 7.78 -41.03 -30.59
CA VAL A 147 6.67 -41.35 -29.70
C VAL A 147 5.76 -42.41 -30.34
N PHE A 148 5.33 -43.40 -29.56
CA PHE A 148 4.47 -44.48 -30.05
C PHE A 148 3.09 -43.94 -30.46
N VAL A 149 2.65 -44.32 -31.66
CA VAL A 149 1.33 -43.99 -32.23
C VAL A 149 0.29 -45.09 -31.94
N ASP A 150 0.76 -46.32 -31.68
CA ASP A 150 -0.09 -47.44 -31.25
C ASP A 150 -0.56 -47.27 -29.80
N ASN A 151 -1.88 -47.34 -29.61
CA ASN A 151 -2.53 -47.22 -28.30
C ASN A 151 -2.09 -48.30 -27.29
N ALA A 152 -1.75 -49.51 -27.73
CA ALA A 152 -1.32 -50.57 -26.82
C ALA A 152 0.07 -50.29 -26.25
N SER A 153 1.03 -49.92 -27.12
CA SER A 153 2.38 -49.50 -26.75
C SER A 153 2.37 -48.22 -25.90
N ALA A 154 1.57 -47.23 -26.29
CA ALA A 154 1.34 -46.00 -25.53
C ALA A 154 0.86 -46.27 -24.10
N ALA A 155 -0.13 -47.16 -23.92
CA ALA A 155 -0.64 -47.55 -22.60
C ALA A 155 0.43 -48.26 -21.73
N VAL A 156 1.39 -48.97 -22.32
CA VAL A 156 2.53 -49.55 -21.59
C VAL A 156 3.48 -48.46 -21.11
N VAL A 157 3.76 -47.43 -21.91
CA VAL A 157 4.60 -46.28 -21.49
C VAL A 157 3.93 -45.51 -20.34
N GLU A 158 2.65 -45.18 -20.46
CA GLU A 158 1.88 -44.48 -19.42
C GLU A 158 1.91 -45.25 -18.10
N ARG A 159 1.62 -46.55 -18.15
CA ARG A 159 1.65 -47.43 -16.97
C ARG A 159 3.04 -47.50 -16.35
N PHE A 160 4.09 -47.67 -17.17
CA PHE A 160 5.45 -47.75 -16.69
C PHE A 160 5.89 -46.47 -15.96
N ILE A 161 5.63 -45.29 -16.53
CA ILE A 161 5.93 -43.99 -15.90
C ILE A 161 5.17 -43.85 -14.57
N SER A 162 3.87 -44.18 -14.57
CA SER A 162 3.03 -44.12 -13.36
C SER A 162 3.56 -45.05 -12.26
N GLU A 163 3.90 -46.30 -12.58
CA GLU A 163 4.45 -47.26 -11.61
C GLU A 163 5.83 -46.86 -11.08
N GLN A 164 6.71 -46.25 -11.90
CA GLN A 164 7.96 -45.71 -11.39
C GLN A 164 7.75 -44.58 -10.37
N LEU A 165 6.82 -43.66 -10.66
CA LEU A 165 6.53 -42.54 -9.75
C LEU A 165 5.80 -43.00 -8.48
N ASN A 166 4.93 -44.02 -8.57
CA ASN A 166 4.29 -44.66 -7.42
C ASN A 166 5.33 -45.39 -6.54
N LEU A 167 6.29 -46.12 -7.13
CA LEU A 167 7.36 -46.77 -6.39
C LEU A 167 8.27 -45.75 -5.68
N ILE A 168 8.62 -44.65 -6.34
CA ILE A 168 9.35 -43.55 -5.70
C ILE A 168 8.55 -42.99 -4.52
N LYS A 169 7.23 -42.79 -4.67
CA LYS A 169 6.37 -42.31 -3.59
C LYS A 169 6.39 -43.25 -2.38
N ASP A 170 6.25 -44.56 -2.60
CA ASP A 170 6.32 -45.58 -1.56
C ASP A 170 7.67 -45.57 -0.81
N ILE A 171 8.79 -45.40 -1.52
CA ILE A 171 10.14 -45.28 -0.91
C ILE A 171 10.28 -44.02 -0.08
N VAL A 172 9.78 -42.89 -0.59
CA VAL A 172 9.90 -41.60 0.10
C VAL A 172 9.01 -41.57 1.35
N SER A 173 7.86 -42.25 1.38
CA SER A 173 7.07 -42.44 2.61
C SER A 173 7.76 -43.30 3.65
N GLU A 174 8.46 -44.36 3.23
CA GLU A 174 9.10 -45.32 4.15
C GLU A 174 10.55 -44.95 4.51
N ILE A 175 11.05 -43.80 4.06
CA ILE A 175 12.49 -43.46 4.10
C ILE A 175 13.10 -43.50 5.52
N LYS A 176 12.32 -43.16 6.55
CA LYS A 176 12.73 -43.21 7.96
C LYS A 176 12.93 -44.63 8.50
N ASN A 177 12.37 -45.63 7.82
CA ASN A 177 12.51 -47.04 8.14
C ASN A 177 13.69 -47.70 7.35
N ILE A 178 14.35 -46.95 6.45
CA ILE A 178 15.39 -47.44 5.53
C ILE A 178 16.77 -46.84 5.91
N ASN A 179 17.21 -47.11 7.15
CA ASN A 179 18.36 -46.42 7.75
C ASN A 179 19.71 -46.63 7.01
N SER A 180 19.95 -47.79 6.39
CA SER A 180 21.25 -48.12 5.77
C SER A 180 21.36 -47.82 4.27
N PHE A 181 20.24 -47.64 3.55
CA PHE A 181 20.22 -47.42 2.10
C PHE A 181 19.46 -46.15 1.65
N GLY A 182 18.88 -45.39 2.59
CA GLY A 182 18.04 -44.24 2.26
C GLY A 182 18.74 -43.17 1.40
N SER A 183 20.02 -42.90 1.64
CA SER A 183 20.81 -41.92 0.86
C SER A 183 20.94 -42.33 -0.61
N GLU A 184 21.26 -43.59 -0.87
CA GLU A 184 21.42 -44.16 -2.21
C GLU A 184 20.07 -44.25 -2.92
N ALA A 185 19.03 -44.70 -2.22
CA ALA A 185 17.66 -44.78 -2.74
C ALA A 185 17.13 -43.40 -3.15
N LEU A 186 17.36 -42.35 -2.35
CA LEU A 186 16.96 -40.97 -2.67
C LEU A 186 17.74 -40.40 -3.88
N LYS A 187 19.04 -40.69 -4.01
CA LYS A 187 19.84 -40.28 -5.19
C LYS A 187 19.33 -40.96 -6.47
N ALA A 188 19.01 -42.24 -6.40
CA ALA A 188 18.45 -43.00 -7.52
C ALA A 188 17.05 -42.50 -7.90
N ALA A 189 16.18 -42.27 -6.91
CA ALA A 189 14.86 -41.65 -7.11
C ALA A 189 14.94 -40.25 -7.74
N GLN A 190 15.85 -39.38 -7.25
CA GLN A 190 16.11 -38.06 -7.83
C GLN A 190 16.53 -38.16 -9.32
N THR A 191 17.42 -39.11 -9.63
CA THR A 191 17.90 -39.35 -10.99
C THR A 191 16.77 -39.83 -11.91
N LEU A 192 15.90 -40.70 -11.40
CA LEU A 192 14.74 -41.20 -12.13
C LEU A 192 13.70 -40.10 -12.38
N ILE A 193 13.37 -39.26 -11.37
CA ILE A 193 12.49 -38.09 -11.54
C ILE A 193 13.01 -37.16 -12.64
N ASP A 194 14.28 -36.75 -12.58
CA ASP A 194 14.85 -35.83 -13.56
C ASP A 194 14.88 -36.45 -14.97
N THR A 195 15.05 -37.77 -15.07
CA THR A 195 14.97 -38.50 -16.34
C THR A 195 13.54 -38.54 -16.90
N VAL A 196 12.53 -38.77 -16.05
CA VAL A 196 11.10 -38.72 -16.45
C VAL A 196 10.70 -37.32 -16.92
N VAL A 197 11.11 -36.27 -16.21
CA VAL A 197 10.88 -34.88 -16.64
C VAL A 197 11.57 -34.60 -17.98
N ARG A 198 12.82 -35.06 -18.16
CA ARG A 198 13.55 -34.94 -19.44
C ARG A 198 12.90 -35.72 -20.58
N LEU A 199 12.25 -36.86 -20.31
CA LEU A 199 11.48 -37.64 -21.28
C LEU A 199 10.21 -36.89 -21.70
N CYS A 200 9.38 -36.50 -20.73
CA CYS A 200 8.12 -35.77 -20.98
C CYS A 200 8.37 -34.51 -21.81
N LYS A 201 9.41 -33.73 -21.47
CA LYS A 201 9.82 -32.58 -22.29
C LYS A 201 10.18 -32.98 -23.73
N GLY A 202 11.00 -34.01 -23.91
CA GLY A 202 11.40 -34.47 -25.26
C GLY A 202 10.21 -34.97 -26.10
N TYR A 203 9.22 -35.59 -25.47
CA TYR A 203 7.98 -36.02 -26.12
C TYR A 203 7.07 -34.85 -26.46
N PHE A 204 6.99 -33.83 -25.60
CA PHE A 204 6.25 -32.60 -25.87
C PHE A 204 6.88 -31.79 -27.01
N ASP A 205 8.23 -31.69 -27.05
CA ASP A 205 8.99 -31.05 -28.13
C ASP A 205 8.85 -31.79 -29.49
N ALA A 206 8.49 -33.08 -29.49
CA ALA A 206 8.36 -33.91 -30.70
C ALA A 206 6.98 -33.82 -31.39
N VAL A 207 5.98 -33.20 -30.75
CA VAL A 207 4.61 -33.07 -31.28
C VAL A 207 4.39 -31.66 -31.85
N ASN A 208 3.80 -31.56 -33.03
CA ASN A 208 3.40 -30.28 -33.60
C ASN A 208 2.02 -29.86 -33.07
N TRP A 209 2.01 -28.88 -32.16
CA TRP A 209 0.81 -28.40 -31.47
C TRP A 209 0.02 -27.31 -32.21
N ASP A 210 0.58 -26.68 -33.26
CA ASP A 210 -0.04 -25.55 -33.96
C ASP A 210 -1.28 -25.94 -34.79
N LEU A 211 -1.56 -27.24 -34.91
CA LEU A 211 -2.68 -27.81 -35.66
C LEU A 211 -3.93 -28.10 -34.81
N CYS A 212 -3.88 -27.91 -33.48
CA CYS A 212 -5.02 -28.16 -32.59
C CYS A 212 -6.17 -27.14 -32.74
N ASP A 213 -5.86 -25.89 -33.13
CA ASP A 213 -6.86 -24.82 -33.28
C ASP A 213 -7.64 -24.89 -34.61
N ALA A 214 -7.18 -25.71 -35.56
CA ALA A 214 -7.88 -25.92 -36.82
C ALA A 214 -9.06 -26.87 -36.60
N ARG A 215 -10.30 -26.36 -36.71
CA ARG A 215 -11.49 -27.22 -36.80
C ARG A 215 -11.26 -28.26 -37.90
N PRO A 216 -11.46 -29.56 -37.65
CA PRO A 216 -11.35 -30.56 -38.69
C PRO A 216 -12.49 -30.36 -39.70
N GLU A 217 -12.14 -29.82 -40.88
CA GLU A 217 -12.99 -29.99 -42.06
C GLU A 217 -13.11 -31.50 -42.34
N LYS A 218 -14.32 -31.95 -42.66
CA LYS A 218 -14.66 -33.38 -42.74
C LYS A 218 -14.13 -34.03 -44.03
N ASP A 219 -12.83 -34.24 -44.13
CA ASP A 219 -12.24 -35.18 -45.08
C ASP A 219 -11.63 -36.38 -44.34
N GLY A 220 -12.30 -37.52 -44.45
CA GLY A 220 -12.00 -38.71 -43.64
C GLY A 220 -10.76 -39.46 -44.11
N ASN A 221 -9.59 -39.09 -43.58
CA ASN A 221 -8.35 -39.87 -43.70
C ASN A 221 -7.86 -40.37 -42.34
N ASN A 222 -7.32 -41.60 -42.33
CA ASN A 222 -6.90 -42.32 -41.13
C ASN A 222 -5.80 -41.60 -40.29
N THR A 223 -5.07 -40.69 -40.95
CA THR A 223 -3.95 -39.92 -40.38
C THR A 223 -4.34 -38.94 -39.27
N ASP A 224 -5.59 -38.46 -39.26
CA ASP A 224 -6.01 -37.50 -38.23
C ASP A 224 -6.30 -38.19 -36.89
N SER A 225 -6.78 -39.44 -36.92
CA SER A 225 -6.95 -40.24 -35.70
C SER A 225 -5.61 -40.59 -35.05
N GLU A 226 -4.59 -40.92 -35.85
CA GLU A 226 -3.24 -41.24 -35.36
C GLU A 226 -2.58 -40.02 -34.71
N ARG A 227 -2.74 -38.82 -35.30
CA ARG A 227 -2.20 -37.57 -34.74
C ARG A 227 -2.90 -37.17 -33.44
N VAL A 228 -4.22 -37.33 -33.34
CA VAL A 228 -4.98 -37.08 -32.11
C VAL A 228 -4.59 -38.06 -31.01
N ASN A 229 -4.41 -39.35 -31.32
CA ASN A 229 -3.93 -40.34 -30.34
C ASN A 229 -2.53 -39.99 -29.81
N LEU A 230 -1.61 -39.56 -30.69
CA LEU A 230 -0.28 -39.09 -30.32
C LEU A 230 -0.33 -37.88 -29.36
N MET A 231 -1.14 -36.86 -29.67
CA MET A 231 -1.33 -35.69 -28.81
C MET A 231 -1.92 -36.07 -27.45
N ASN A 232 -2.94 -36.93 -27.43
CA ASN A 232 -3.55 -37.43 -26.20
C ASN A 232 -2.56 -38.19 -25.32
N HIS A 233 -1.74 -39.06 -25.92
CA HIS A 233 -0.73 -39.84 -25.21
C HIS A 233 0.32 -38.97 -24.51
N VAL A 234 0.91 -38.00 -25.24
CA VAL A 234 1.90 -37.07 -24.66
C VAL A 234 1.27 -36.22 -23.56
N THR A 235 0.02 -35.80 -23.73
CA THR A 235 -0.74 -35.08 -22.70
C THR A 235 -1.02 -35.92 -21.46
N ASN A 236 -1.44 -37.19 -21.62
CA ASN A 236 -1.68 -38.13 -20.50
C ASN A 236 -0.42 -38.37 -19.68
N ILE A 237 0.72 -38.67 -20.34
CA ILE A 237 2.02 -38.84 -19.68
C ILE A 237 2.39 -37.57 -18.90
N THR A 238 2.27 -36.40 -19.54
CA THR A 238 2.65 -35.13 -18.93
C THR A 238 1.77 -34.79 -17.74
N LYS A 239 0.45 -34.99 -17.85
CA LYS A 239 -0.52 -34.85 -16.77
C LYS A 239 -0.19 -35.75 -15.58
N CYS A 240 -0.13 -37.08 -15.80
CA CYS A 240 0.15 -38.07 -14.76
C CYS A 240 1.49 -37.77 -14.07
N THR A 241 2.51 -37.37 -14.83
CA THR A 241 3.80 -36.99 -14.28
C THR A 241 3.68 -35.74 -13.41
N THR A 242 3.02 -34.67 -13.89
CA THR A 242 2.84 -33.44 -13.09
C THR A 242 2.06 -33.70 -11.80
N GLU A 243 0.96 -34.46 -11.85
CA GLU A 243 0.17 -34.83 -10.67
C GLU A 243 1.00 -35.62 -9.64
N LYS A 244 1.74 -36.64 -10.08
CA LYS A 244 2.60 -37.44 -9.20
C LYS A 244 3.78 -36.65 -8.62
N LEU A 245 4.35 -35.71 -9.37
CA LEU A 245 5.37 -34.81 -8.84
C LEU A 245 4.81 -33.80 -7.82
N CYS A 246 3.55 -33.37 -7.96
CA CYS A 246 2.86 -32.62 -6.91
C CYS A 246 2.67 -33.48 -5.65
N GLU A 247 2.17 -34.72 -5.76
CA GLU A 247 2.04 -35.65 -4.62
C GLU A 247 3.38 -35.85 -3.90
N LEU A 248 4.46 -36.10 -4.66
CA LEU A 248 5.82 -36.25 -4.13
C LEU A 248 6.34 -34.96 -3.47
N GLY A 249 6.05 -33.80 -4.06
CA GLY A 249 6.42 -32.49 -3.51
C GLY A 249 5.72 -32.17 -2.18
N ILE A 250 4.45 -32.56 -2.02
CA ILE A 250 3.69 -32.43 -0.76
C ILE A 250 4.24 -33.41 0.28
N LEU A 251 4.48 -34.67 -0.10
CA LEU A 251 4.97 -35.69 0.81
C LEU A 251 6.38 -35.35 1.34
N ALA A 252 7.27 -34.85 0.47
CA ALA A 252 8.58 -34.36 0.86
C ALA A 252 8.53 -33.09 1.73
N ALA A 253 7.49 -32.25 1.58
CA ALA A 253 7.29 -31.09 2.45
C ALA A 253 6.93 -31.50 3.89
N ASN A 254 6.06 -32.50 4.03
CA ASN A 254 5.57 -32.97 5.33
C ASN A 254 6.64 -33.64 6.20
N ASP A 255 7.68 -34.22 5.59
CA ASP A 255 8.78 -34.85 6.35
C ASP A 255 9.83 -33.84 6.86
N GLY A 256 9.81 -32.61 6.34
CA GLY A 256 10.70 -31.52 6.74
C GLY A 256 12.06 -31.52 6.01
N GLY A 257 13.12 -31.17 6.74
CA GLY A 257 14.45 -30.92 6.16
C GLY A 257 15.20 -32.16 5.63
N SER A 258 14.69 -33.37 5.88
CA SER A 258 15.23 -34.66 5.44
C SER A 258 15.17 -34.86 3.93
N LEU A 259 14.12 -34.36 3.26
CA LEU A 259 13.76 -34.68 1.88
C LEU A 259 13.93 -33.51 0.90
N VAL A 260 14.74 -32.51 1.25
CA VAL A 260 14.94 -31.27 0.47
C VAL A 260 15.38 -31.54 -0.99
N THR A 261 16.12 -32.62 -1.27
CA THR A 261 16.50 -33.00 -2.65
C THR A 261 15.30 -33.44 -3.49
N ILE A 262 14.43 -34.30 -2.93
CA ILE A 262 13.19 -34.76 -3.56
C ILE A 262 12.18 -33.61 -3.70
N LEU A 263 12.06 -32.77 -2.67
CA LEU A 263 11.24 -31.55 -2.72
C LEU A 263 11.63 -30.66 -3.90
N ASN A 264 12.93 -30.34 -4.00
CA ASN A 264 13.46 -29.45 -5.03
C ASN A 264 13.28 -30.02 -6.44
N VAL A 265 13.61 -31.29 -6.66
CA VAL A 265 13.50 -31.89 -8.00
C VAL A 265 12.03 -32.05 -8.43
N SER A 266 11.12 -32.36 -7.49
CA SER A 266 9.69 -32.53 -7.79
C SER A 266 9.04 -31.21 -8.20
N TRP A 267 9.16 -30.16 -7.39
CA TRP A 267 8.60 -28.84 -7.71
C TRP A 267 9.26 -28.18 -8.92
N LYS A 268 10.57 -28.38 -9.14
CA LYS A 268 11.24 -27.95 -10.38
C LYS A 268 10.70 -28.70 -11.59
N GLY A 269 10.42 -30.00 -11.45
CA GLY A 269 9.77 -30.82 -12.48
C GLY A 269 8.39 -30.30 -12.84
N VAL A 270 7.52 -30.09 -11.84
CA VAL A 270 6.18 -29.50 -12.00
C VAL A 270 6.25 -28.19 -12.81
N ILE A 271 7.10 -27.23 -12.39
CA ILE A 271 7.25 -25.95 -13.11
C ILE A 271 7.75 -26.17 -14.54
N THR A 272 8.70 -27.07 -14.77
CA THR A 272 9.26 -27.33 -16.11
C THR A 272 8.20 -27.89 -17.06
N LEU A 273 7.36 -28.82 -16.59
CA LEU A 273 6.27 -29.42 -17.38
C LEU A 273 5.14 -28.40 -17.63
N LEU A 274 4.76 -27.64 -16.60
CA LEU A 274 3.77 -26.56 -16.73
C LEU A 274 4.23 -25.44 -17.67
N GLN A 275 5.52 -25.08 -17.69
CA GLN A 275 6.07 -24.13 -18.66
C GLN A 275 5.99 -24.65 -20.10
N GLN A 276 6.37 -25.91 -20.30
CA GLN A 276 6.37 -26.55 -21.61
C GLN A 276 4.94 -26.70 -22.16
N GLY A 277 3.98 -27.08 -21.31
CA GLY A 277 2.60 -27.39 -21.71
C GLY A 277 1.59 -26.24 -21.67
N LYS A 278 2.04 -24.96 -21.65
CA LYS A 278 1.20 -23.78 -21.31
C LYS A 278 -0.20 -23.75 -21.95
N ARG A 279 -0.34 -24.09 -23.23
CA ARG A 279 -1.66 -24.10 -23.91
C ARG A 279 -2.47 -25.36 -23.60
N VAL A 280 -1.85 -26.53 -23.72
CA VAL A 280 -2.53 -27.85 -23.71
C VAL A 280 -2.93 -28.30 -22.30
N LEU A 281 -2.07 -28.07 -21.30
CA LEU A 281 -2.33 -28.50 -19.93
C LEU A 281 -3.40 -27.64 -19.22
N ARG A 282 -3.69 -26.44 -19.74
CA ARG A 282 -4.66 -25.50 -19.16
C ARG A 282 -6.08 -26.07 -19.04
N GLU A 283 -6.48 -26.94 -19.96
CA GLU A 283 -7.84 -27.49 -20.04
C GLU A 283 -7.99 -28.85 -19.32
N ILE A 284 -6.86 -29.50 -19.03
CA ILE A 284 -6.80 -30.93 -18.67
C ILE A 284 -6.26 -31.14 -17.24
N LEU A 285 -5.54 -30.17 -16.69
CA LEU A 285 -4.94 -30.21 -15.37
C LEU A 285 -5.43 -29.05 -14.51
N SER A 286 -5.77 -29.34 -13.24
CA SER A 286 -6.26 -28.35 -12.28
C SER A 286 -5.12 -27.50 -11.72
N VAL A 287 -4.67 -26.50 -12.50
CA VAL A 287 -3.57 -25.60 -12.10
C VAL A 287 -3.95 -24.78 -10.85
N GLN A 288 -5.24 -24.47 -10.69
CA GLN A 288 -5.79 -23.85 -9.49
C GLN A 288 -5.46 -24.65 -8.21
N ASP A 289 -5.59 -25.98 -8.22
CA ASP A 289 -5.35 -26.82 -7.03
C ASP A 289 -3.85 -26.87 -6.67
N ILE A 290 -2.96 -26.78 -7.67
CA ILE A 290 -1.52 -26.65 -7.46
C ILE A 290 -1.19 -25.31 -6.79
N ILE A 291 -1.83 -24.22 -7.22
CA ILE A 291 -1.65 -22.88 -6.62
C ILE A 291 -2.16 -22.88 -5.18
N LEU A 292 -3.35 -23.42 -4.91
CA LEU A 292 -3.91 -23.57 -3.56
C LEU A 292 -3.01 -24.41 -2.65
N THR A 293 -2.50 -25.53 -3.16
CA THR A 293 -1.54 -26.39 -2.44
C THR A 293 -0.29 -25.60 -2.05
N LEU A 294 0.29 -24.85 -2.99
CA LEU A 294 1.47 -24.03 -2.73
C LEU A 294 1.19 -22.92 -1.71
N ILE A 295 0.03 -22.26 -1.77
CA ILE A 295 -0.40 -21.25 -0.78
C ILE A 295 -0.51 -21.88 0.62
N SER A 296 -1.11 -23.08 0.74
CA SER A 296 -1.17 -23.80 2.01
C SER A 296 0.24 -24.11 2.55
N LEU A 297 1.17 -24.52 1.68
CA LEU A 297 2.57 -24.78 2.04
C LEU A 297 3.37 -23.50 2.37
N VAL A 298 2.96 -22.32 1.89
CA VAL A 298 3.49 -21.03 2.33
C VAL A 298 3.03 -20.68 3.74
N ASN A 299 1.73 -20.89 4.02
CA ASN A 299 1.08 -20.47 5.25
C ASN A 299 1.41 -21.36 6.46
N GLU A 300 1.55 -22.68 6.27
CA GLU A 300 1.77 -23.61 7.40
C GLU A 300 3.05 -23.32 8.21
N PRO A 301 4.23 -23.09 7.61
CA PRO A 301 5.42 -22.73 8.37
C PRO A 301 5.28 -21.40 9.13
N LEU A 302 4.53 -20.44 8.56
CA LEU A 302 4.27 -19.14 9.18
C LEU A 302 3.30 -19.28 10.37
N ARG A 303 2.25 -20.10 10.24
CA ARG A 303 1.34 -20.45 11.35
C ARG A 303 2.09 -21.13 12.50
N CYS A 304 2.96 -22.10 12.18
CA CYS A 304 3.82 -22.76 13.17
C CYS A 304 4.76 -21.76 13.88
N ALA A 305 5.38 -20.84 13.13
CA ALA A 305 6.22 -19.79 13.71
C ALA A 305 5.44 -18.84 14.62
N ALA A 306 4.26 -18.40 14.18
CA ALA A 306 3.35 -17.57 14.95
C ALA A 306 2.95 -18.23 16.28
N GLY A 307 2.65 -19.53 16.27
CA GLY A 307 2.32 -20.29 17.48
C GLY A 307 3.50 -20.46 18.43
N ALA A 308 4.66 -20.85 17.90
CA ALA A 308 5.88 -20.99 18.70
C ALA A 308 6.25 -19.67 19.38
N TRP A 309 6.30 -18.57 18.63
CA TRP A 309 6.77 -17.29 19.16
C TRP A 309 5.73 -16.56 20.02
N SER A 310 4.42 -16.75 19.80
CA SER A 310 3.39 -16.18 20.70
C SER A 310 3.48 -16.71 22.14
N SER A 311 4.06 -17.89 22.36
CA SER A 311 4.03 -18.58 23.65
C SER A 311 5.34 -18.52 24.46
N LEU A 312 6.45 -18.11 23.85
CA LEU A 312 7.79 -18.47 24.31
C LEU A 312 8.79 -17.31 24.49
N LEU A 313 8.35 -16.05 24.40
CA LEU A 313 9.25 -14.89 24.36
C LEU A 313 9.85 -14.54 25.73
N LYS A 314 11.01 -15.14 26.02
CA LYS A 314 11.95 -14.70 27.06
C LYS A 314 13.25 -14.11 26.49
N GLU A 315 13.57 -14.41 25.24
CA GLU A 315 14.82 -14.03 24.57
C GLU A 315 14.53 -13.56 23.12
N THR A 316 15.44 -12.79 22.54
CA THR A 316 15.35 -12.31 21.15
C THR A 316 15.56 -13.44 20.13
N ILE A 317 14.70 -13.55 19.13
CA ILE A 317 14.87 -14.55 18.05
C ILE A 317 16.11 -14.23 17.21
N SER A 318 16.95 -15.24 16.98
CA SER A 318 18.19 -15.07 16.22
C SER A 318 17.94 -14.97 14.71
N LEU A 319 18.78 -14.21 13.99
CA LEU A 319 18.66 -14.03 12.53
C LEU A 319 18.81 -15.35 11.75
N THR A 320 19.62 -16.29 12.25
CA THR A 320 19.78 -17.63 11.66
C THR A 320 18.53 -18.49 11.84
N GLU A 321 17.89 -18.42 13.01
CA GLU A 321 16.63 -19.11 13.28
C GLU A 321 15.49 -18.55 12.43
N ALA A 322 15.30 -17.22 12.42
CA ALA A 322 14.30 -16.58 11.57
C ALA A 322 14.45 -16.93 10.09
N ARG A 323 15.69 -16.92 9.57
CA ARG A 323 15.98 -17.34 8.18
C ARG A 323 15.61 -18.79 7.94
N ARG A 324 15.97 -19.70 8.86
CA ARG A 324 15.63 -21.13 8.76
C ARG A 324 14.11 -21.34 8.72
N THR A 325 13.37 -20.57 9.52
CA THR A 325 11.90 -20.66 9.62
C THR A 325 11.18 -20.16 8.37
N PHE A 326 11.64 -19.08 7.73
CA PHE A 326 10.97 -18.49 6.56
C PHE A 326 11.46 -18.99 5.21
N LEU A 327 12.60 -19.69 5.13
CA LEU A 327 13.12 -20.22 3.86
C LEU A 327 12.15 -21.20 3.15
N PRO A 328 11.41 -22.10 3.84
CA PRO A 328 10.37 -22.92 3.22
C PRO A 328 9.26 -22.09 2.59
N SER A 329 8.69 -21.12 3.33
CA SER A 329 7.66 -20.22 2.81
C SER A 329 8.16 -19.43 1.59
N LYS A 330 9.42 -18.96 1.59
CA LYS A 330 10.02 -18.31 0.42
C LYS A 330 10.07 -19.22 -0.81
N PHE A 331 10.44 -20.49 -0.61
CA PHE A 331 10.51 -21.48 -1.69
C PHE A 331 9.14 -21.72 -2.34
N TYR A 332 8.11 -22.00 -1.52
CA TYR A 332 6.75 -22.23 -2.05
C TYR A 332 6.14 -20.97 -2.66
N LEU A 333 6.34 -19.80 -2.05
CA LEU A 333 5.84 -18.51 -2.56
C LEU A 333 6.47 -18.15 -3.91
N THR A 334 7.77 -18.43 -4.08
CA THR A 334 8.47 -18.27 -5.37
C THR A 334 7.89 -19.18 -6.46
N ASN A 335 7.51 -20.41 -6.10
CA ASN A 335 6.91 -21.37 -7.03
C ASN A 335 5.46 -20.99 -7.37
N ALA A 336 4.68 -20.54 -6.39
CA ALA A 336 3.32 -20.02 -6.59
C ALA A 336 3.32 -18.81 -7.53
N MET A 337 4.23 -17.84 -7.32
CA MET A 337 4.39 -16.67 -8.19
C MET A 337 4.73 -17.07 -9.62
N LYS A 338 5.67 -18.01 -9.82
CA LYS A 338 6.03 -18.51 -11.16
C LYS A 338 4.85 -19.17 -11.88
N ILE A 339 4.11 -20.05 -11.20
CA ILE A 339 2.96 -20.74 -11.80
C ILE A 339 1.83 -19.75 -12.10
N SER A 340 1.57 -18.80 -11.19
CA SER A 340 0.54 -17.76 -11.39
C SER A 340 0.87 -16.84 -12.57
N SER A 341 2.15 -16.48 -12.73
CA SER A 341 2.64 -15.70 -13.89
C SER A 341 2.53 -16.47 -15.22
N LEU A 342 2.58 -17.81 -15.18
CA LEU A 342 2.45 -18.66 -16.36
C LEU A 342 0.98 -18.92 -16.73
N TYR A 343 0.10 -19.06 -15.74
CA TYR A 343 -1.33 -19.38 -15.88
C TYR A 343 -2.23 -18.35 -15.17
N PRO A 344 -2.16 -17.07 -15.52
CA PRO A 344 -2.80 -16.00 -14.76
C PRO A 344 -4.33 -16.09 -14.76
N CYS A 345 -4.97 -16.62 -15.81
CA CYS A 345 -6.41 -16.91 -15.76
C CYS A 345 -6.79 -17.98 -14.73
N GLN A 346 -5.95 -19.00 -14.52
CA GLN A 346 -6.20 -20.06 -13.53
C GLN A 346 -5.88 -19.56 -12.12
N ALA A 347 -4.83 -18.77 -11.96
CA ALA A 347 -4.51 -18.08 -10.71
C ALA A 347 -5.61 -17.09 -10.31
N TYR A 348 -6.28 -16.45 -11.28
CA TYR A 348 -7.43 -15.59 -11.00
C TYR A 348 -8.63 -16.37 -10.43
N LEU A 349 -8.86 -17.64 -10.80
CA LEU A 349 -9.96 -18.42 -10.20
C LEU A 349 -9.80 -18.63 -8.68
N VAL A 350 -8.58 -18.47 -8.16
CA VAL A 350 -8.21 -18.58 -6.74
C VAL A 350 -7.61 -17.25 -6.22
N TYR A 351 -8.05 -16.12 -6.78
CA TYR A 351 -7.50 -14.80 -6.45
C TYR A 351 -7.68 -14.45 -4.97
N LYS A 352 -8.76 -14.92 -4.34
CA LYS A 352 -9.07 -14.63 -2.94
C LYS A 352 -8.04 -15.26 -2.01
N GLU A 353 -7.67 -16.50 -2.26
CA GLU A 353 -6.68 -17.26 -1.50
C GLU A 353 -5.27 -16.71 -1.74
N VAL A 354 -4.95 -16.33 -2.99
CA VAL A 354 -3.71 -15.62 -3.35
C VAL A 354 -3.59 -14.32 -2.54
N THR A 355 -4.62 -13.47 -2.61
CA THR A 355 -4.61 -12.16 -1.95
C THR A 355 -4.64 -12.29 -0.42
N LEU A 356 -5.42 -13.24 0.13
CA LEU A 356 -5.45 -13.54 1.56
C LEU A 356 -4.07 -13.98 2.07
N CYS A 357 -3.33 -14.81 1.32
CA CYS A 357 -1.96 -15.20 1.67
C CYS A 357 -1.02 -13.97 1.77
N VAL A 358 -1.10 -13.05 0.81
CA VAL A 358 -0.30 -11.80 0.83
C VAL A 358 -0.69 -10.89 2.00
N VAL A 359 -1.99 -10.81 2.35
CA VAL A 359 -2.49 -10.08 3.53
C VAL A 359 -2.04 -10.75 4.84
N MET A 360 -2.05 -12.09 4.93
CA MET A 360 -1.56 -12.83 6.10
C MET A 360 -0.06 -12.59 6.33
N ILE A 361 0.77 -12.67 5.28
CA ILE A 361 2.21 -12.35 5.33
C ILE A 361 2.42 -10.91 5.81
N SER A 362 1.64 -9.96 5.29
CA SER A 362 1.73 -8.54 5.66
C SER A 362 1.29 -8.28 7.10
N SER A 363 0.21 -8.92 7.56
CA SER A 363 -0.30 -8.84 8.94
C SER A 363 0.69 -9.44 9.94
N PHE A 364 1.29 -10.58 9.58
CA PHE A 364 2.28 -11.24 10.43
C PHE A 364 3.55 -10.39 10.55
N ARG A 365 4.05 -9.79 9.46
CA ARG A 365 5.16 -8.81 9.50
C ARG A 365 4.90 -7.66 10.48
N ILE A 366 3.71 -7.05 10.43
CA ILE A 366 3.33 -5.98 11.35
C ILE A 366 3.34 -6.49 12.79
N SER A 367 2.76 -7.67 13.04
CA SER A 367 2.73 -8.29 14.38
C SER A 367 4.13 -8.58 14.95
N LEU A 368 5.07 -9.02 14.10
CA LEU A 368 6.48 -9.18 14.48
C LEU A 368 7.21 -7.84 14.73
N SER A 369 6.66 -6.71 14.26
CA SER A 369 7.22 -5.37 14.44
C SER A 369 6.71 -4.68 15.71
N CYS A 370 5.56 -5.10 16.24
CA CYS A 370 5.03 -4.59 17.52
C CYS A 370 5.87 -5.03 18.73
N GLU A 371 6.54 -6.19 18.65
CA GLU A 371 7.28 -6.77 19.76
C GLU A 371 8.80 -6.68 19.52
N LYS A 372 9.50 -5.90 20.35
CA LYS A 372 10.93 -5.59 20.18
C LYS A 372 11.82 -6.84 20.13
N LEU A 373 11.44 -7.91 20.82
CA LEU A 373 12.15 -9.19 20.79
C LEU A 373 12.06 -9.92 19.43
N LEU A 374 11.08 -9.57 18.59
CA LEU A 374 10.81 -10.14 17.27
C LEU A 374 11.31 -9.28 16.10
N ASN A 375 11.90 -8.11 16.35
CA ASN A 375 12.42 -7.22 15.30
C ASN A 375 13.31 -7.95 14.28
N LYS A 376 14.20 -8.86 14.71
CA LYS A 376 15.04 -9.65 13.80
C LYS A 376 14.27 -10.69 12.97
N ALA A 377 13.14 -11.18 13.45
CA ALA A 377 12.22 -11.96 12.63
C ALA A 377 11.51 -11.05 11.60
N SER A 378 11.03 -9.87 11.99
CA SER A 378 10.40 -8.92 11.04
C SER A 378 11.34 -8.50 9.91
N GLU A 379 12.60 -8.15 10.22
CA GLU A 379 13.64 -7.83 9.22
C GLU A 379 13.80 -8.96 8.19
N VAL A 380 13.96 -10.20 8.66
CA VAL A 380 14.18 -11.35 7.79
C VAL A 380 12.91 -11.70 6.99
N LEU A 381 11.71 -11.50 7.55
CA LEU A 381 10.45 -11.68 6.81
C LEU A 381 10.37 -10.66 5.65
N SER A 382 10.67 -9.39 5.91
CA SER A 382 10.74 -8.34 4.87
C SER A 382 11.75 -8.67 3.77
N GLU A 383 12.96 -9.12 4.13
CA GLU A 383 13.97 -9.51 3.14
C GLU A 383 13.56 -10.72 2.28
N LEU A 384 12.90 -11.71 2.89
CA LEU A 384 12.67 -13.01 2.25
C LEU A 384 11.33 -13.12 1.51
N LEU A 385 10.26 -12.50 2.01
CA LEU A 385 8.89 -12.73 1.52
C LEU A 385 8.21 -11.49 0.92
N GLU A 386 8.54 -10.27 1.35
CA GLU A 386 7.80 -9.04 0.98
C GLU A 386 7.71 -8.84 -0.53
N LYS A 387 8.84 -8.69 -1.23
CA LYS A 387 8.83 -8.49 -2.69
C LYS A 387 8.18 -9.67 -3.44
N THR A 388 8.46 -10.91 -3.05
CA THR A 388 7.86 -12.09 -3.73
C THR A 388 6.35 -12.21 -3.51
N SER A 389 5.83 -11.73 -2.37
CA SER A 389 4.38 -11.66 -2.11
C SER A 389 3.70 -10.59 -2.99
N ILE A 390 4.36 -9.46 -3.23
CA ILE A 390 3.90 -8.43 -4.17
C ILE A 390 4.04 -8.92 -5.62
N ASP A 391 5.11 -9.63 -5.98
CA ASP A 391 5.28 -10.19 -7.32
C ASP A 391 4.22 -11.27 -7.64
N LEU A 392 3.77 -12.04 -6.63
CA LEU A 392 2.63 -12.94 -6.75
C LEU A 392 1.33 -12.17 -7.08
N LEU A 393 1.04 -11.08 -6.37
CA LEU A 393 -0.14 -10.23 -6.63
C LEU A 393 -0.05 -9.55 -8.01
N ASN A 394 1.13 -9.03 -8.36
CA ASN A 394 1.41 -8.41 -9.64
C ASN A 394 1.32 -9.40 -10.82
N SER A 395 1.51 -10.71 -10.59
CA SER A 395 1.29 -11.73 -11.63
C SER A 395 -0.17 -11.79 -12.13
N LEU A 396 -1.13 -11.30 -11.32
CA LEU A 396 -2.52 -11.10 -11.72
C LEU A 396 -2.74 -9.68 -12.28
N LEU A 397 -2.27 -8.65 -11.55
CA LEU A 397 -2.52 -7.24 -11.91
C LEU A 397 -1.84 -6.81 -13.23
N ASN A 398 -0.67 -7.35 -13.55
CA ASN A 398 0.08 -7.02 -14.77
C ASN A 398 -0.10 -8.06 -15.90
N SER A 399 -1.10 -8.93 -15.79
CA SER A 399 -1.36 -9.94 -16.80
C SER A 399 -2.20 -9.38 -17.94
N ALA A 400 -1.71 -9.50 -19.18
CA ALA A 400 -2.50 -9.22 -20.38
C ALA A 400 -3.59 -10.30 -20.66
N GLU A 401 -3.53 -11.46 -19.99
CA GLU A 401 -4.53 -12.54 -20.14
C GLU A 401 -5.72 -12.39 -19.17
N VAL A 402 -5.58 -11.60 -18.11
CA VAL A 402 -6.67 -11.31 -17.16
C VAL A 402 -7.36 -10.01 -17.59
N LYS A 403 -8.68 -10.06 -17.74
CA LYS A 403 -9.47 -8.89 -18.15
C LYS A 403 -9.41 -7.77 -17.12
N GLN A 404 -9.46 -6.52 -17.58
CA GLN A 404 -9.35 -5.33 -16.73
C GLN A 404 -10.41 -5.28 -15.62
N GLU A 405 -11.65 -5.68 -15.91
CA GLU A 405 -12.75 -5.68 -14.94
C GLU A 405 -12.47 -6.64 -13.77
N LEU A 406 -11.86 -7.79 -14.08
CA LEU A 406 -11.48 -8.81 -13.10
C LEU A 406 -10.33 -8.33 -12.20
N LYS A 407 -9.36 -7.58 -12.76
CA LYS A 407 -8.30 -6.92 -11.98
C LYS A 407 -8.88 -5.85 -11.05
N PHE A 408 -9.91 -5.12 -11.49
CA PHE A 408 -10.60 -4.12 -10.68
C PHE A 408 -11.43 -4.75 -9.56
N GLU A 409 -12.14 -5.86 -9.82
CA GLU A 409 -12.86 -6.64 -8.81
C GLU A 409 -11.93 -7.10 -7.68
N LEU A 410 -10.74 -7.60 -8.03
CA LEU A 410 -9.71 -8.01 -7.05
C LEU A 410 -9.30 -6.83 -6.14
N LEU A 411 -9.04 -5.66 -6.71
CA LEU A 411 -8.67 -4.46 -5.95
C LEU A 411 -9.82 -3.88 -5.12
N ASP A 412 -11.07 -4.00 -5.59
CA ASP A 412 -12.25 -3.61 -4.82
C ASP A 412 -12.50 -4.56 -3.64
N TRP A 413 -12.32 -5.87 -3.83
CA TRP A 413 -12.42 -6.85 -2.75
C TRP A 413 -11.31 -6.68 -1.70
N LEU A 414 -10.08 -6.40 -2.14
CA LEU A 414 -8.95 -6.15 -1.23
C LEU A 414 -9.11 -4.83 -0.43
N PHE A 415 -9.72 -3.82 -1.04
CA PHE A 415 -9.90 -2.47 -0.47
C PHE A 415 -11.39 -2.09 -0.44
N SER A 416 -12.22 -2.95 0.18
CA SER A 416 -13.64 -2.66 0.42
C SER A 416 -13.85 -1.82 1.69
N ASP A 417 -14.93 -1.03 1.66
CA ASP A 417 -15.30 -0.03 2.68
C ASP A 417 -16.23 -0.60 3.78
N ASP A 418 -16.57 -1.90 3.71
CA ASP A 418 -17.57 -2.60 4.56
C ASP A 418 -17.29 -2.49 6.08
N PHE A 419 -16.05 -2.17 6.45
CA PHE A 419 -15.62 -1.97 7.82
C PHE A 419 -16.23 -0.72 8.49
N CYS A 420 -16.58 0.31 7.69
CA CYS A 420 -17.08 1.59 8.22
C CYS A 420 -18.59 1.60 8.51
N SER A 421 -19.38 0.74 7.86
CA SER A 421 -20.86 0.74 7.96
C SER A 421 -21.41 -0.04 9.16
N ASN A 422 -20.76 -1.15 9.54
CA ASN A 422 -21.38 -2.14 10.43
C ASN A 422 -21.08 -1.96 11.94
N SER A 423 -20.28 -0.98 12.35
CA SER A 423 -19.82 -0.83 13.75
C SER A 423 -20.84 -0.21 14.74
N THR A 424 -22.13 -0.13 14.40
CA THR A 424 -23.12 0.60 15.22
C THR A 424 -23.66 -0.15 16.44
N HIS A 425 -23.62 -1.48 16.50
CA HIS A 425 -24.06 -2.26 17.69
C HIS A 425 -23.26 -3.55 17.91
N GLY A 426 -22.45 -3.61 18.98
CA GLY A 426 -21.83 -4.84 19.49
C GLY A 426 -20.62 -4.61 20.42
N ASP A 427 -20.80 -4.89 21.72
CA ASP A 427 -19.81 -5.05 22.80
C ASP A 427 -18.50 -4.22 22.77
N SER A 428 -18.56 -3.04 23.38
CA SER A 428 -17.44 -2.13 23.61
C SER A 428 -16.50 -2.55 24.76
N SER A 429 -16.08 -3.82 24.84
CA SER A 429 -15.21 -4.29 25.95
C SER A 429 -14.27 -5.47 25.67
N SER A 430 -14.11 -5.97 24.44
CA SER A 430 -13.03 -6.93 24.15
C SER A 430 -11.70 -6.19 23.99
N SER A 431 -10.76 -6.42 24.91
CA SER A 431 -9.43 -5.81 24.92
C SER A 431 -8.67 -6.00 23.61
N TYR A 432 -8.04 -4.92 23.14
CA TYR A 432 -7.50 -4.72 21.79
C TYR A 432 -6.19 -5.47 21.49
N HIS A 433 -5.87 -6.52 22.23
CA HIS A 433 -4.67 -7.31 22.05
C HIS A 433 -4.97 -8.58 21.27
N MET A 434 -4.35 -8.74 20.09
CA MET A 434 -4.34 -10.01 19.37
C MET A 434 -3.77 -11.09 20.31
N THR A 435 -4.63 -12.01 20.73
CA THR A 435 -4.33 -12.89 21.88
C THR A 435 -3.35 -14.00 21.47
N SER A 436 -3.29 -14.31 20.17
CA SER A 436 -2.20 -15.08 19.55
C SER A 436 -1.95 -14.64 18.10
N MET A 437 -0.69 -14.57 17.67
CA MET A 437 -0.35 -14.35 16.25
C MET A 437 -0.86 -15.48 15.33
N VAL A 438 -1.26 -16.63 15.89
CA VAL A 438 -1.84 -17.76 15.15
C VAL A 438 -3.18 -17.40 14.49
N GLU A 439 -3.95 -16.50 15.11
CA GLU A 439 -5.29 -16.09 14.66
C GLU A 439 -5.27 -15.53 13.22
N ILE A 440 -4.18 -14.86 12.83
CA ILE A 440 -3.92 -14.38 11.46
C ILE A 440 -4.10 -15.49 10.42
N PHE A 441 -3.62 -16.70 10.72
CA PHE A 441 -3.63 -17.84 9.79
C PHE A 441 -4.88 -18.73 9.93
N SER A 442 -5.90 -18.25 10.63
CA SER A 442 -7.20 -18.92 10.81
C SER A 442 -8.37 -18.25 10.08
N VAL A 443 -8.16 -17.03 9.58
CA VAL A 443 -9.17 -16.26 8.82
C VAL A 443 -9.44 -16.91 7.46
N SER A 444 -10.72 -17.06 7.08
CA SER A 444 -11.13 -17.53 5.74
C SER A 444 -11.24 -16.39 4.74
N CYS A 445 -11.38 -16.72 3.45
CA CYS A 445 -11.56 -15.72 2.40
C CYS A 445 -12.82 -14.87 2.62
N GLU A 446 -13.94 -15.48 3.04
CA GLU A 446 -15.21 -14.77 3.26
C GLU A 446 -15.11 -13.74 4.40
N ALA A 447 -14.36 -14.06 5.46
CA ALA A 447 -14.20 -13.20 6.63
C ALA A 447 -13.11 -12.11 6.47
N MET A 448 -12.36 -12.09 5.37
CA MET A 448 -11.16 -11.24 5.22
C MET A 448 -11.46 -9.73 5.32
N SER A 449 -12.54 -9.26 4.68
CA SER A 449 -12.91 -7.83 4.66
C SER A 449 -13.34 -7.31 6.04
N GLU A 450 -13.96 -8.16 6.86
CA GLU A 450 -14.46 -7.86 8.21
C GLU A 450 -13.41 -8.11 9.32
N ALA A 451 -12.38 -8.92 9.04
CA ALA A 451 -11.36 -9.30 10.01
C ALA A 451 -10.46 -8.13 10.45
N ARG A 452 -10.86 -7.45 11.53
CA ARG A 452 -10.12 -6.35 12.19
C ARG A 452 -8.63 -6.64 12.38
N LEU A 453 -8.26 -7.87 12.71
CA LEU A 453 -6.87 -8.31 12.91
C LEU A 453 -5.99 -8.25 11.64
N LEU A 454 -6.59 -8.26 10.43
CA LEU A 454 -5.87 -8.13 9.16
C LEU A 454 -5.76 -6.68 8.67
N LEU A 455 -6.39 -5.71 9.35
CA LEU A 455 -6.52 -4.33 8.87
C LEU A 455 -5.16 -3.63 8.67
N LEU A 456 -4.25 -3.72 9.65
CA LEU A 456 -2.90 -3.19 9.51
C LEU A 456 -2.09 -3.90 8.41
N GLY A 457 -2.36 -5.19 8.16
CA GLY A 457 -1.79 -5.94 7.05
C GLY A 457 -2.28 -5.47 5.68
N ARG A 458 -3.57 -5.12 5.55
CA ARG A 458 -4.14 -4.48 4.34
C ARG A 458 -3.49 -3.12 4.07
N ILE A 459 -3.22 -2.33 5.11
CA ILE A 459 -2.53 -1.04 5.00
C ILE A 459 -1.05 -1.22 4.64
N ALA A 460 -0.36 -2.19 5.24
CA ALA A 460 1.02 -2.54 4.87
C ALA A 460 1.13 -3.05 3.43
N LEU A 461 0.12 -3.77 2.94
CA LEU A 461 0.01 -4.18 1.54
C LEU A 461 -0.26 -2.98 0.62
N PHE A 462 -1.14 -2.05 1.00
CA PHE A 462 -1.36 -0.80 0.25
C PHE A 462 -0.09 0.05 0.14
N HIS A 463 0.65 0.22 1.25
CA HIS A 463 2.00 0.81 1.27
C HIS A 463 2.93 0.14 0.24
N ASN A 464 2.97 -1.19 0.23
CA ASN A 464 3.84 -1.94 -0.69
C ASN A 464 3.40 -1.78 -2.16
N LEU A 465 2.10 -1.72 -2.46
CA LEU A 465 1.58 -1.45 -3.80
C LEU A 465 1.95 -0.04 -4.29
N LEU A 466 1.78 0.99 -3.44
CA LEU A 466 2.22 2.36 -3.74
C LEU A 466 3.73 2.42 -4.02
N ARG A 467 4.52 1.71 -3.21
CA ARG A 467 5.99 1.65 -3.33
C ARG A 467 6.48 0.94 -4.60
N TYR A 468 5.88 -0.20 -4.97
CA TYR A 468 6.26 -1.01 -6.14
C TYR A 468 5.44 -0.67 -7.40
N SER A 469 4.74 0.47 -7.39
CA SER A 469 3.84 0.93 -8.44
C SER A 469 4.47 1.19 -9.82
N MET A 470 5.80 1.38 -9.87
CA MET A 470 6.56 1.51 -11.13
C MET A 470 6.33 0.34 -12.08
N ASP A 471 6.14 -0.86 -11.53
CA ASP A 471 5.97 -2.10 -12.31
C ASP A 471 4.52 -2.27 -12.83
N LEU A 472 3.57 -1.38 -12.48
CA LEU A 472 2.13 -1.56 -12.75
C LEU A 472 1.66 -0.95 -14.08
N GLU A 473 0.60 -1.53 -14.66
CA GLU A 473 -0.16 -0.96 -15.78
C GLU A 473 -0.89 0.35 -15.36
N ASP A 474 -1.07 1.29 -16.29
CA ASP A 474 -1.65 2.61 -15.99
C ASP A 474 -3.11 2.55 -15.51
N ASP A 475 -3.91 1.63 -16.05
CA ASP A 475 -5.27 1.38 -15.56
C ASP A 475 -5.30 0.92 -14.09
N ILE A 476 -4.29 0.16 -13.68
CA ILE A 476 -4.12 -0.30 -12.29
C ILE A 476 -3.66 0.86 -11.41
N LYS A 477 -2.79 1.75 -11.90
CA LYS A 477 -2.45 3.00 -11.20
C LYS A 477 -3.70 3.87 -10.98
N ILE A 478 -4.55 4.06 -11.99
CA ILE A 478 -5.84 4.77 -11.87
C ILE A 478 -6.69 4.15 -10.76
N LYS A 479 -6.84 2.82 -10.75
CA LYS A 479 -7.64 2.11 -9.74
C LYS A 479 -7.07 2.24 -8.32
N ILE A 480 -5.74 2.19 -8.16
CA ILE A 480 -5.06 2.41 -6.87
C ILE A 480 -5.22 3.86 -6.41
N THR A 481 -5.10 4.85 -7.31
CA THR A 481 -5.36 6.26 -6.99
C THR A 481 -6.77 6.46 -6.44
N ARG A 482 -7.79 5.81 -7.03
CA ARG A 482 -9.17 5.85 -6.51
C ARG A 482 -9.33 5.19 -5.12
N LYS A 483 -8.41 4.31 -4.71
CA LYS A 483 -8.37 3.71 -3.36
C LYS A 483 -7.57 4.53 -2.34
N LEU A 484 -7.02 5.69 -2.71
CA LEU A 484 -6.43 6.63 -1.74
C LEU A 484 -7.47 7.18 -0.75
N ARG A 485 -8.76 7.27 -1.15
CA ARG A 485 -9.86 7.63 -0.24
C ARG A 485 -10.03 6.56 0.87
N TRP A 486 -10.18 5.29 0.49
CA TRP A 486 -10.18 4.15 1.43
C TRP A 486 -9.01 4.21 2.40
N PHE A 487 -7.80 4.54 1.93
CA PHE A 487 -6.63 4.69 2.81
C PHE A 487 -6.80 5.81 3.85
N LEU A 488 -7.30 6.99 3.46
CA LEU A 488 -7.59 8.06 4.43
C LEU A 488 -8.71 7.66 5.41
N ASP A 489 -9.77 7.00 4.93
CA ASP A 489 -10.85 6.52 5.78
C ASP A 489 -10.36 5.50 6.82
N MET A 490 -9.41 4.62 6.44
CA MET A 490 -8.78 3.70 7.39
C MET A 490 -7.88 4.40 8.41
N LEU A 491 -7.21 5.50 8.06
CA LEU A 491 -6.42 6.29 9.03
C LEU A 491 -7.25 6.93 10.14
N VAL A 492 -8.57 7.05 9.95
CA VAL A 492 -9.52 7.55 10.95
C VAL A 492 -9.91 6.46 11.97
N VAL A 493 -9.59 5.18 11.73
CA VAL A 493 -9.86 4.08 12.67
C VAL A 493 -8.87 4.11 13.83
N GLU A 494 -9.37 4.10 15.07
CA GLU A 494 -8.62 4.15 16.34
C GLU A 494 -7.32 3.30 16.39
N ASP A 495 -7.39 2.02 16.02
CA ASP A 495 -6.24 1.10 16.02
C ASP A 495 -5.20 1.47 14.97
N VAL A 496 -5.68 1.93 13.80
CA VAL A 496 -4.83 2.31 12.68
C VAL A 496 -4.13 3.62 13.00
N TYR A 497 -4.87 4.61 13.49
CA TYR A 497 -4.36 5.90 13.91
C TYR A 497 -3.22 5.74 14.94
N SER A 498 -3.49 5.02 16.03
CA SER A 498 -2.50 4.76 17.07
C SER A 498 -1.29 3.97 16.56
N SER A 499 -1.52 2.90 15.78
CA SER A 499 -0.42 2.10 15.20
C SER A 499 0.42 2.87 14.20
N VAL A 500 -0.17 3.72 13.34
CA VAL A 500 0.58 4.49 12.32
C VAL A 500 1.52 5.51 12.95
N LEU A 501 1.17 6.05 14.13
CA LEU A 501 1.97 7.00 14.89
C LEU A 501 3.09 6.34 15.72
N ASP A 502 2.82 5.22 16.38
CA ASP A 502 3.79 4.55 17.27
C ASP A 502 4.66 3.49 16.58
N LEU A 503 4.07 2.68 15.69
CA LEU A 503 4.74 1.51 15.12
C LEU A 503 5.89 1.91 14.23
N GLN A 504 7.05 1.26 14.42
CA GLN A 504 8.15 1.28 13.47
C GLN A 504 8.14 -0.02 12.67
N ILE A 505 8.45 0.07 11.38
CA ILE A 505 8.52 -1.08 10.48
C ILE A 505 9.89 -1.12 9.77
N PRO A 506 10.42 -2.32 9.44
CA PRO A 506 11.66 -2.44 8.68
C PRO A 506 11.37 -2.18 7.20
N VAL A 507 11.93 -1.09 6.67
CA VAL A 507 11.72 -0.63 5.29
C VAL A 507 13.00 -0.87 4.50
N PRO A 508 12.97 -1.58 3.35
CA PRO A 508 14.17 -1.71 2.52
C PRO A 508 14.64 -0.37 1.97
N TYR A 509 15.95 -0.15 1.92
CA TYR A 509 16.60 1.08 1.51
C TYR A 509 17.79 0.81 0.56
N GLY A 510 18.02 1.73 -0.38
CA GLY A 510 19.08 1.64 -1.38
C GLY A 510 18.72 0.88 -2.66
N SER A 511 19.46 1.16 -3.73
CA SER A 511 19.36 0.52 -5.06
C SER A 511 20.51 -0.46 -5.35
N GLY A 512 21.19 -0.93 -4.31
CA GLY A 512 22.41 -1.73 -4.40
C GLY A 512 22.17 -3.24 -4.49
N LYS A 513 23.27 -4.01 -4.61
CA LYS A 513 23.22 -5.49 -4.60
C LYS A 513 22.92 -6.11 -3.23
N THR A 514 23.05 -5.34 -2.16
CA THR A 514 22.70 -5.70 -0.79
C THR A 514 21.50 -4.88 -0.36
N LEU A 515 20.42 -5.55 0.02
CA LEU A 515 19.22 -4.92 0.55
C LEU A 515 19.49 -4.52 2.01
N GLU A 516 19.62 -3.23 2.28
CA GLU A 516 19.68 -2.72 3.66
C GLU A 516 18.26 -2.45 4.16
N LEU A 517 17.98 -2.78 5.43
CA LEU A 517 16.68 -2.54 6.06
C LEU A 517 16.84 -1.47 7.14
N ILE A 518 16.05 -0.40 7.04
CA ILE A 518 16.04 0.69 8.02
C ILE A 518 14.71 0.67 8.75
N TRP A 519 14.76 0.69 10.08
CA TRP A 519 13.58 0.90 10.91
C TRP A 519 13.12 2.35 10.82
N GLN A 520 11.88 2.56 10.41
CA GLN A 520 11.26 3.88 10.29
C GLN A 520 9.83 3.85 10.85
N PRO A 521 9.31 4.96 11.40
CA PRO A 521 7.90 5.07 11.76
C PRO A 521 6.99 4.74 10.57
N MET A 522 5.90 4.02 10.82
CA MET A 522 4.96 3.58 9.79
C MET A 522 4.37 4.78 9.04
N PHE A 523 4.06 5.89 9.72
CA PHE A 523 3.70 7.16 9.11
C PHE A 523 4.74 7.67 8.09
N SER A 524 6.03 7.64 8.44
CA SER A 524 7.13 8.07 7.56
C SER A 524 7.23 7.17 6.33
N ALA A 525 7.12 5.85 6.51
CA ALA A 525 7.13 4.89 5.41
C ALA A 525 5.94 5.09 4.45
N LEU A 526 4.73 5.27 4.99
CA LEU A 526 3.51 5.58 4.23
C LEU A 526 3.65 6.88 3.44
N LEU A 527 4.12 7.96 4.08
CA LEU A 527 4.32 9.24 3.42
C LEU A 527 5.38 9.17 2.32
N HIS A 528 6.46 8.41 2.52
CA HIS A 528 7.44 8.14 1.46
C HIS A 528 6.85 7.34 0.31
N ALA A 529 6.06 6.29 0.57
CA ALA A 529 5.42 5.49 -0.47
C ALA A 529 4.40 6.31 -1.29
N LEU A 530 3.64 7.21 -0.65
CA LEU A 530 2.75 8.16 -1.32
C LEU A 530 3.53 9.16 -2.19
N LYS A 531 4.64 9.71 -1.69
CA LYS A 531 5.53 10.60 -2.46
C LYS A 531 6.15 9.86 -3.67
N THR A 532 6.55 8.59 -3.51
CA THR A 532 6.98 7.74 -4.63
C THR A 532 5.86 7.54 -5.64
N PHE A 533 4.66 7.11 -5.20
CA PHE A 533 3.51 6.89 -6.08
C PHE A 533 3.13 8.16 -6.85
N MET A 534 3.16 9.33 -6.20
CA MET A 534 2.92 10.62 -6.85
C MET A 534 3.87 10.89 -8.02
N ILE A 535 5.16 10.53 -7.90
CA ILE A 535 6.11 10.58 -9.02
C ILE A 535 5.67 9.59 -10.12
N VAL A 536 5.35 8.35 -9.76
CA VAL A 536 4.96 7.30 -10.74
C VAL A 536 3.72 7.70 -11.54
N VAL A 537 2.72 8.32 -10.92
CA VAL A 537 1.48 8.72 -11.61
C VAL A 537 1.59 10.03 -12.38
N SER A 538 2.59 10.88 -12.08
CA SER A 538 2.73 12.24 -12.67
C SER A 538 2.81 12.27 -14.21
N SER A 539 3.30 11.20 -14.84
CA SER A 539 3.40 11.04 -16.30
C SER A 539 2.25 10.22 -16.92
N SER A 540 1.23 9.86 -16.14
CA SER A 540 0.14 8.98 -16.54
C SER A 540 -1.24 9.64 -16.40
N PHE A 541 -2.27 9.06 -17.00
CA PHE A 541 -3.66 9.51 -16.82
C PHE A 541 -4.16 9.41 -15.37
N ALA A 542 -3.50 8.64 -14.50
CA ALA A 542 -3.79 8.58 -13.08
C ALA A 542 -3.47 9.90 -12.34
N TRP A 543 -2.71 10.82 -12.94
CA TRP A 543 -2.46 12.14 -12.37
C TRP A 543 -3.74 12.93 -12.08
N ALA A 544 -4.71 12.93 -13.02
CA ALA A 544 -5.93 13.72 -12.89
C ALA A 544 -6.77 13.28 -11.68
N GLU A 545 -6.82 11.97 -11.42
CA GLU A 545 -7.49 11.38 -10.25
C GLU A 545 -6.71 11.69 -8.95
N PHE A 546 -5.38 11.78 -9.02
CA PHE A 546 -4.53 12.09 -7.86
C PHE A 546 -4.63 13.56 -7.48
N GLU A 547 -4.65 14.47 -8.47
CA GLU A 547 -4.91 15.90 -8.28
C GLU A 547 -6.32 16.12 -7.71
N ALA A 548 -7.34 15.41 -8.22
CA ALA A 548 -8.69 15.45 -7.67
C ALA A 548 -8.72 14.99 -6.20
N PHE A 549 -8.10 13.86 -5.87
CA PHE A 549 -7.96 13.37 -4.49
C PHE A 549 -7.30 14.41 -3.56
N LEU A 550 -6.21 15.06 -3.99
CA LEU A 550 -5.55 16.10 -3.19
C LEU A 550 -6.39 17.38 -3.00
N LEU A 551 -7.25 17.71 -3.97
CA LEU A 551 -8.17 18.86 -3.91
C LEU A 551 -9.41 18.59 -3.04
N GLU A 552 -10.00 17.40 -3.15
CA GLU A 552 -11.12 16.98 -2.30
C GLU A 552 -10.74 16.97 -0.81
N ASN A 553 -9.52 16.51 -0.50
CA ASN A 553 -9.03 16.37 0.87
C ASN A 553 -8.27 17.60 1.40
N LEU A 554 -8.29 18.72 0.66
CA LEU A 554 -7.58 19.95 0.98
C LEU A 554 -7.95 20.56 2.35
N PHE A 555 -9.18 20.32 2.81
CA PHE A 555 -9.71 20.76 4.11
C PHE A 555 -10.09 19.57 5.02
N HIS A 556 -9.47 18.41 4.84
CA HIS A 556 -9.85 17.19 5.55
C HIS A 556 -9.90 17.41 7.08
N PRO A 557 -10.99 17.00 7.76
CA PRO A 557 -11.19 17.31 9.19
C PRO A 557 -10.23 16.56 10.13
N HIS A 558 -9.81 15.34 9.77
CA HIS A 558 -8.80 14.61 10.52
C HIS A 558 -7.41 15.17 10.26
N PHE A 559 -6.71 15.62 11.31
CA PHE A 559 -5.42 16.33 11.17
C PHE A 559 -4.35 15.47 10.48
N LEU A 560 -4.23 14.18 10.80
CA LEU A 560 -3.19 13.30 10.20
C LEU A 560 -3.33 13.20 8.68
N CYS A 561 -4.57 13.09 8.18
CA CYS A 561 -4.86 13.06 6.74
C CYS A 561 -4.60 14.43 6.10
N TRP A 562 -4.92 15.52 6.80
CA TRP A 562 -4.59 16.88 6.35
C TRP A 562 -3.07 17.09 6.25
N GLU A 563 -2.28 16.65 7.23
CA GLU A 563 -0.81 16.69 7.20
C GLU A 563 -0.25 15.87 6.01
N ILE A 564 -0.78 14.67 5.75
CA ILE A 564 -0.39 13.87 4.56
C ILE A 564 -0.67 14.64 3.26
N VAL A 565 -1.88 15.18 3.09
CA VAL A 565 -2.27 15.93 1.88
C VAL A 565 -1.42 17.19 1.72
N MET A 566 -1.16 17.92 2.81
CA MET A 566 -0.32 19.11 2.80
C MET A 566 1.16 18.80 2.53
N GLU A 567 1.70 17.70 3.06
CA GLU A 567 3.05 17.24 2.74
C GLU A 567 3.20 16.78 1.29
N LEU A 568 2.15 16.22 0.69
CA LEU A 568 2.12 15.89 -0.74
C LEU A 568 2.07 17.15 -1.60
N TRP A 569 1.24 18.14 -1.27
CA TRP A 569 1.25 19.44 -1.95
C TRP A 569 2.61 20.17 -1.81
N CYS A 570 3.22 20.15 -0.61
CA CYS A 570 4.55 20.74 -0.39
C CYS A 570 5.63 19.99 -1.18
N PHE A 571 5.54 18.66 -1.26
CA PHE A 571 6.45 17.84 -2.05
C PHE A 571 6.31 18.13 -3.55
N LEU A 572 5.09 18.19 -4.08
CA LEU A 572 4.79 18.60 -5.46
C LEU A 572 5.43 19.95 -5.75
N VAL A 573 5.11 20.98 -4.96
CA VAL A 573 5.57 22.35 -5.17
C VAL A 573 7.10 22.47 -5.12
N ARG A 574 7.79 21.66 -4.30
CA ARG A 574 9.26 21.65 -4.22
C ARG A 574 9.99 21.00 -5.40
N TYR A 575 9.36 20.06 -6.12
CA TYR A 575 10.03 19.21 -7.11
C TYR A 575 9.42 19.21 -8.51
N ALA A 576 8.21 19.75 -8.70
CA ALA A 576 7.58 19.88 -10.01
C ALA A 576 8.13 21.06 -10.82
N GLU A 577 7.84 21.08 -12.11
CA GLU A 577 8.18 22.19 -13.00
C GLU A 577 7.42 23.47 -12.63
N MET A 578 8.09 24.62 -12.80
CA MET A 578 7.55 25.94 -12.43
C MET A 578 6.15 26.20 -13.01
N ASP A 579 5.88 25.79 -14.24
CA ASP A 579 4.60 26.03 -14.91
C ASP A 579 3.45 25.23 -14.28
N VAL A 580 3.72 24.00 -13.82
CA VAL A 580 2.75 23.18 -13.07
C VAL A 580 2.46 23.83 -11.70
N VAL A 581 3.50 24.28 -11.01
CA VAL A 581 3.37 24.97 -9.72
C VAL A 581 2.58 26.28 -9.86
N ASN A 582 2.92 27.10 -10.86
CA ASN A 582 2.21 28.34 -11.18
C ASN A 582 0.73 28.07 -11.46
N GLY A 583 0.40 27.05 -12.27
CA GLY A 583 -0.98 26.66 -12.55
C GLY A 583 -1.78 26.23 -11.31
N ILE A 584 -1.16 25.52 -10.36
CA ILE A 584 -1.79 25.17 -9.07
C ILE A 584 -2.01 26.41 -8.20
N ILE A 585 -1.00 27.29 -8.11
CA ILE A 585 -1.11 28.54 -7.35
C ILE A 585 -2.19 29.44 -7.95
N ASP A 586 -2.31 29.55 -9.27
CA ASP A 586 -3.38 30.32 -9.91
C ASP A 586 -4.78 29.73 -9.65
N LYS A 587 -4.93 28.39 -9.62
CA LYS A 587 -6.18 27.74 -9.18
C LYS A 587 -6.52 28.11 -7.73
N LEU A 588 -5.55 28.04 -6.81
CA LEU A 588 -5.74 28.38 -5.39
C LEU A 588 -6.03 29.89 -5.18
N CYS A 589 -5.31 30.77 -5.88
CA CYS A 589 -5.57 32.22 -5.87
C CYS A 589 -6.96 32.54 -6.45
N SER A 590 -7.41 31.82 -7.48
CA SER A 590 -8.75 31.96 -8.04
C SER A 590 -9.83 31.46 -7.08
N LEU A 591 -9.61 30.33 -6.39
CA LEU A 591 -10.48 29.87 -5.32
C LEU A 591 -10.54 30.88 -4.16
N MET A 592 -9.41 31.49 -3.79
CA MET A 592 -9.35 32.54 -2.78
C MET A 592 -10.16 33.78 -3.19
N LYS A 593 -10.11 34.17 -4.47
CA LYS A 593 -10.94 35.24 -5.07
C LYS A 593 -12.44 34.89 -5.10
N LEU A 594 -12.80 33.61 -5.25
CA LEU A 594 -14.21 33.15 -5.20
C LEU A 594 -14.78 33.13 -3.77
N LEU A 595 -13.94 32.87 -2.77
CA LEU A 595 -14.30 32.85 -1.34
C LEU A 595 -14.21 34.23 -0.68
N GLU A 596 -14.15 35.28 -1.48
CA GLU A 596 -13.92 36.64 -1.03
C GLU A 596 -15.13 37.21 -0.27
N SER A 597 -14.97 37.35 1.06
CA SER A 597 -15.88 38.11 1.89
C SER A 597 -15.11 38.92 2.95
N PRO A 598 -15.38 40.23 3.11
CA PRO A 598 -14.75 41.05 4.15
C PRO A 598 -15.02 40.53 5.57
N GLU A 599 -16.16 39.87 5.79
CA GLU A 599 -16.52 39.27 7.08
C GLU A 599 -15.68 38.01 7.39
N SER A 600 -15.21 37.31 6.37
CA SER A 600 -14.49 36.04 6.52
C SER A 600 -13.00 36.19 6.89
N VAL A 601 -12.37 37.35 6.62
CA VAL A 601 -10.93 37.58 6.87
C VAL A 601 -10.60 37.53 8.37
N LEU A 602 -11.47 38.10 9.21
CA LEU A 602 -11.26 38.20 10.65
C LEU A 602 -11.83 37.01 11.43
N ILE A 603 -12.31 35.97 10.75
CA ILE A 603 -12.80 34.72 11.35
C ILE A 603 -11.74 33.62 11.12
N PRO A 604 -11.00 33.19 12.17
CA PRO A 604 -10.06 32.08 12.05
C PRO A 604 -10.76 30.81 11.55
N GLY A 605 -10.15 30.13 10.58
CA GLY A 605 -10.71 28.90 10.01
C GLY A 605 -11.88 29.09 9.02
N SER A 606 -12.21 30.33 8.63
CA SER A 606 -13.11 30.57 7.49
C SER A 606 -12.56 29.95 6.19
N PRO A 607 -13.39 29.64 5.18
CA PRO A 607 -12.90 29.08 3.91
C PRO A 607 -11.80 29.93 3.26
N LEU A 608 -11.95 31.26 3.27
CA LEU A 608 -10.93 32.20 2.79
C LEU A 608 -9.61 32.06 3.56
N ARG A 609 -9.67 32.03 4.90
CA ARG A 609 -8.49 31.86 5.77
C ARG A 609 -7.84 30.49 5.62
N LYS A 610 -8.62 29.42 5.42
CA LYS A 610 -8.09 28.08 5.13
C LYS A 610 -7.32 28.05 3.80
N VAL A 611 -7.85 28.63 2.71
CA VAL A 611 -7.14 28.75 1.43
C VAL A 611 -5.87 29.60 1.57
N ALA A 612 -5.97 30.75 2.24
CA ALA A 612 -4.81 31.60 2.50
C ALA A 612 -3.71 30.86 3.27
N ARG A 613 -4.05 30.04 4.27
CA ARG A 613 -3.11 29.20 5.02
C ARG A 613 -2.35 28.23 4.13
N ILE A 614 -3.06 27.55 3.23
CA ILE A 614 -2.45 26.61 2.27
C ILE A 614 -1.48 27.35 1.36
N ILE A 615 -1.90 28.46 0.75
CA ILE A 615 -1.04 29.29 -0.10
C ILE A 615 0.22 29.74 0.66
N CYS A 616 0.07 30.17 1.92
CA CYS A 616 1.19 30.57 2.77
C CYS A 616 2.14 29.42 3.12
N LEU A 617 1.65 28.19 3.28
CA LEU A 617 2.48 26.99 3.51
C LEU A 617 3.28 26.60 2.25
N LEU A 618 2.66 26.65 1.07
CA LEU A 618 3.33 26.38 -0.21
C LEU A 618 4.37 27.46 -0.53
N ALA A 619 4.04 28.73 -0.33
CA ALA A 619 4.94 29.88 -0.52
C ALA A 619 6.14 29.91 0.45
N LYS A 620 6.06 29.22 1.60
CA LYS A 620 7.22 29.03 2.51
C LYS A 620 8.20 27.96 1.99
N SER A 621 7.72 27.01 1.19
CA SER A 621 8.51 25.88 0.71
C SER A 621 9.34 26.18 -0.55
N THR A 622 9.09 27.31 -1.23
CA THR A 622 9.63 27.64 -2.56
C THR A 622 9.74 29.15 -2.80
N PRO A 623 10.52 29.62 -3.78
CA PRO A 623 10.63 31.06 -4.12
C PRO A 623 9.40 31.62 -4.88
N MET A 624 8.19 31.15 -4.55
CA MET A 624 6.93 31.54 -5.22
C MET A 624 6.26 32.77 -4.60
N ALA A 625 6.83 33.35 -3.54
CA ALA A 625 6.23 34.47 -2.82
C ALA A 625 5.94 35.68 -3.74
N ASP A 626 6.87 36.02 -4.65
CA ASP A 626 6.68 37.10 -5.62
C ASP A 626 5.51 36.85 -6.59
N TYR A 627 5.34 35.59 -7.02
CA TYR A 627 4.28 35.18 -7.93
C TYR A 627 2.90 35.23 -7.24
N VAL A 628 2.79 34.66 -6.03
CA VAL A 628 1.59 34.74 -5.20
C VAL A 628 1.21 36.19 -4.91
N TYR A 629 2.19 37.02 -4.49
CA TYR A 629 1.95 38.44 -4.22
C TYR A 629 1.44 39.16 -5.48
N SER A 630 2.03 38.87 -6.64
CA SER A 630 1.60 39.48 -7.91
C SER A 630 0.20 39.02 -8.35
N SER A 631 -0.13 37.74 -8.19
CA SER A 631 -1.46 37.18 -8.54
C SER A 631 -2.60 37.71 -7.67
N VAL A 632 -2.30 38.10 -6.42
CA VAL A 632 -3.29 38.62 -5.45
C VAL A 632 -3.34 40.15 -5.38
N VAL A 633 -2.19 40.83 -5.50
CA VAL A 633 -2.08 42.30 -5.35
C VAL A 633 -2.01 43.04 -6.69
N GLY A 634 -1.72 42.35 -7.80
CA GLY A 634 -1.44 42.94 -9.12
C GLY A 634 -2.54 43.83 -9.72
N ASP A 635 -3.82 43.56 -9.43
CA ASP A 635 -4.96 44.38 -9.90
C ASP A 635 -5.12 45.72 -9.14
N GLY A 636 -4.31 45.95 -8.10
CA GLY A 636 -3.84 47.28 -7.67
C GLY A 636 -4.82 48.32 -7.11
N ARG A 637 -6.14 48.22 -7.30
CA ARG A 637 -7.11 49.29 -6.92
C ARG A 637 -8.45 48.85 -6.32
N SER A 638 -8.76 47.56 -6.24
CA SER A 638 -10.00 47.09 -5.60
C SER A 638 -9.84 46.97 -4.09
N GLN A 639 -10.88 47.33 -3.32
CA GLN A 639 -10.95 47.00 -1.87
C GLN A 639 -10.80 45.49 -1.64
N LEU A 640 -11.29 44.71 -2.59
CA LEU A 640 -11.16 43.26 -2.68
C LEU A 640 -9.69 42.80 -2.60
N SER A 641 -8.79 43.38 -3.40
CA SER A 641 -7.35 43.05 -3.33
C SER A 641 -6.70 43.25 -1.94
N SER A 642 -7.23 44.13 -1.08
CA SER A 642 -6.72 44.29 0.29
C SER A 642 -7.29 43.26 1.27
N VAL A 643 -8.53 42.78 1.05
CA VAL A 643 -9.17 41.68 1.80
C VAL A 643 -8.39 40.38 1.61
N LEU A 644 -8.06 40.04 0.35
CA LEU A 644 -7.26 38.86 0.01
C LEU A 644 -5.82 38.93 0.54
N TYR A 645 -5.16 40.09 0.38
CA TYR A 645 -3.80 40.29 0.89
C TYR A 645 -3.75 40.22 2.42
N ALA A 646 -4.74 40.77 3.12
CA ALA A 646 -4.84 40.67 4.58
C ALA A 646 -5.03 39.21 5.05
N ALA A 647 -5.84 38.41 4.34
CA ALA A 647 -6.00 36.99 4.66
C ALA A 647 -4.67 36.22 4.58
N LEU A 648 -3.84 36.49 3.56
CA LEU A 648 -2.48 35.93 3.45
C LEU A 648 -1.58 36.35 4.63
N LEU A 649 -1.54 37.65 4.96
CA LEU A 649 -0.73 38.16 6.07
C LEU A 649 -1.14 37.53 7.42
N LEU A 650 -2.44 37.36 7.64
CA LEU A 650 -3.00 36.77 8.86
C LEU A 650 -2.75 35.26 9.00
N GLU A 651 -2.37 34.58 7.92
CA GLU A 651 -1.89 33.19 7.91
C GLU A 651 -0.35 33.10 7.78
N GLY A 652 0.34 34.22 8.01
CA GLY A 652 1.80 34.29 8.09
C GLY A 652 2.49 34.10 6.75
N PHE A 653 1.99 34.74 5.69
CA PHE A 653 2.65 34.85 4.38
C PHE A 653 4.12 35.26 4.51
N PRO A 654 5.08 34.67 3.77
CA PRO A 654 6.51 34.92 3.98
C PRO A 654 7.01 36.17 3.23
N LEU A 655 6.77 37.39 3.75
CA LEU A 655 7.24 38.63 3.12
C LEU A 655 8.77 38.68 2.94
N ASN A 656 9.53 38.02 3.83
CA ASN A 656 10.99 37.96 3.71
C ASN A 656 11.48 37.16 2.50
N SER A 657 10.64 36.28 1.93
CA SER A 657 10.94 35.53 0.69
C SER A 657 10.65 36.33 -0.59
N LEU A 658 10.07 37.53 -0.49
CA LEU A 658 9.84 38.42 -1.64
C LEU A 658 11.16 39.04 -2.12
N SER A 659 11.30 39.35 -3.42
CA SER A 659 12.41 40.16 -3.94
C SER A 659 12.42 41.56 -3.32
N ASP A 660 13.60 42.17 -3.18
CA ASP A 660 13.75 43.38 -2.35
C ASP A 660 12.87 44.57 -2.78
N ASN A 661 12.59 44.71 -4.08
CA ASN A 661 11.68 45.73 -4.62
C ASN A 661 10.21 45.50 -4.21
N ILE A 662 9.74 44.25 -4.36
CA ILE A 662 8.38 43.85 -3.97
C ILE A 662 8.24 43.89 -2.44
N ARG A 663 9.26 43.41 -1.72
CA ARG A 663 9.35 43.44 -0.25
C ARG A 663 9.27 44.86 0.31
N GLY A 664 10.01 45.80 -0.27
CA GLY A 664 9.96 47.22 0.10
C GLY A 664 8.56 47.81 -0.11
N THR A 665 7.98 47.56 -1.28
CA THR A 665 6.61 48.00 -1.63
C THR A 665 5.55 47.42 -0.68
N ALA A 666 5.63 46.12 -0.39
CA ALA A 666 4.72 45.41 0.51
C ALA A 666 4.79 45.95 1.95
N LYS A 667 6.00 46.15 2.48
CA LYS A 667 6.22 46.75 3.81
C LYS A 667 5.67 48.18 3.88
N GLN A 668 5.97 49.01 2.88
CA GLN A 668 5.46 50.38 2.82
C GLN A 668 3.93 50.41 2.75
N LYS A 669 3.30 49.49 2.01
CA LYS A 669 1.84 49.37 1.93
C LYS A 669 1.22 49.07 3.29
N ILE A 670 1.70 48.04 4.00
CA ILE A 670 1.20 47.68 5.35
C ILE A 670 1.29 48.88 6.32
N ILE A 671 2.42 49.59 6.32
CA ILE A 671 2.63 50.77 7.17
C ILE A 671 1.69 51.92 6.79
N THR A 672 1.52 52.18 5.49
CA THR A 672 0.67 53.27 4.98
C THR A 672 -0.81 52.99 5.26
N ASP A 673 -1.27 51.76 5.05
CA ASP A 673 -2.64 51.33 5.31
C ASP A 673 -2.97 51.40 6.82
N TYR A 674 -2.03 51.01 7.69
CA TYR A 674 -2.17 51.17 9.14
C TYR A 674 -2.27 52.64 9.57
N PHE A 675 -1.36 53.50 9.11
CA PHE A 675 -1.39 54.93 9.46
C PHE A 675 -2.63 55.64 8.89
N GLY A 676 -3.09 55.24 7.71
CA GLY A 676 -4.36 55.70 7.13
C GLY A 676 -5.56 55.30 7.99
N PHE A 677 -5.58 54.07 8.51
CA PHE A 677 -6.64 53.59 9.40
C PHE A 677 -6.67 54.33 10.75
N ILE A 678 -5.54 54.38 11.48
CA ILE A 678 -5.53 55.05 12.79
C ILE A 678 -5.71 56.58 12.67
N GLY A 679 -5.31 57.17 11.54
CA GLY A 679 -5.49 58.59 11.26
C GLY A 679 -6.90 58.99 10.83
N SER A 680 -7.74 58.02 10.42
CA SER A 680 -9.15 58.23 10.04
C SER A 680 -10.15 57.74 11.10
N PHE A 681 -9.66 57.34 12.27
CA PHE A 681 -10.48 56.84 13.37
C PHE A 681 -11.22 57.97 14.11
N ASP A 682 -12.50 58.16 13.76
CA ASP A 682 -13.45 59.04 14.45
C ASP A 682 -14.60 58.20 15.06
N GLU A 683 -15.17 58.64 16.18
CA GLU A 683 -16.28 57.96 16.87
C GLU A 683 -17.51 57.75 15.96
N LYS A 684 -17.67 58.59 14.94
CA LYS A 684 -18.72 58.49 13.91
C LYS A 684 -18.52 57.37 12.90
N VAL A 685 -17.29 56.87 12.71
CA VAL A 685 -17.02 55.78 11.76
C VAL A 685 -17.51 54.45 12.34
N LEU A 686 -17.34 54.25 13.65
CA LEU A 686 -17.78 53.06 14.38
C LEU A 686 -19.30 52.82 14.33
N THR A 687 -20.11 53.88 14.33
CA THR A 687 -21.58 53.77 14.27
C THR A 687 -22.13 53.60 12.85
N THR A 688 -21.29 53.77 11.81
CA THR A 688 -21.66 53.58 10.39
C THR A 688 -21.08 52.31 9.75
N CYS A 689 -20.07 51.69 10.36
CA CYS A 689 -19.44 50.48 9.82
C CYS A 689 -20.19 49.20 10.24
N SER A 690 -21.15 48.77 9.42
CA SER A 690 -21.71 47.41 9.47
C SER A 690 -20.85 46.36 8.74
N SER A 691 -19.56 46.63 8.51
CA SER A 691 -18.68 45.84 7.65
C SER A 691 -17.67 45.04 8.46
N GLY A 692 -17.62 43.73 8.24
CA GLY A 692 -16.65 42.83 8.88
C GLY A 692 -15.17 43.08 8.51
N ALA A 693 -14.88 44.01 7.59
CA ALA A 693 -13.52 44.47 7.28
C ALA A 693 -12.95 45.51 8.27
N PHE A 694 -13.73 45.96 9.26
CA PHE A 694 -13.27 46.98 10.20
C PHE A 694 -12.06 46.50 11.02
N GLY A 695 -10.93 47.21 10.90
CA GLY A 695 -9.69 46.88 11.61
C GLY A 695 -8.66 46.07 10.82
N ILE A 696 -8.95 45.64 9.59
CA ILE A 696 -8.03 44.84 8.75
C ILE A 696 -6.57 45.36 8.77
N PRO A 697 -6.26 46.67 8.60
CA PRO A 697 -4.88 47.15 8.62
C PRO A 697 -4.14 46.95 9.96
N VAL A 698 -4.87 46.94 11.08
CA VAL A 698 -4.32 46.67 12.42
C VAL A 698 -3.98 45.18 12.55
N HIS A 699 -4.93 44.31 12.20
CA HIS A 699 -4.72 42.85 12.18
C HIS A 699 -3.54 42.47 11.25
N ALA A 700 -3.45 43.07 10.06
CA ALA A 700 -2.38 42.83 9.09
C ALA A 700 -1.00 43.27 9.61
N LEU A 701 -0.88 44.44 10.26
CA LEU A 701 0.37 44.89 10.86
C LEU A 701 0.78 43.98 12.03
N SER A 702 -0.16 43.62 12.91
CA SER A 702 0.08 42.73 14.05
C SER A 702 0.68 41.39 13.62
N ALA A 703 0.04 40.70 12.68
CA ALA A 703 0.53 39.43 12.16
C ALA A 703 1.93 39.55 11.50
N SER A 704 2.17 40.64 10.77
CA SER A 704 3.46 40.91 10.11
C SER A 704 4.60 41.19 11.09
N LEU A 705 4.30 41.81 12.23
CA LEU A 705 5.25 42.05 13.34
C LEU A 705 5.53 40.77 14.12
N GLN A 706 4.50 39.98 14.46
CA GLN A 706 4.65 38.70 15.14
C GLN A 706 5.53 37.71 14.35
N ALA A 707 5.41 37.71 13.02
CA ALA A 707 6.26 36.91 12.14
C ALA A 707 7.70 37.48 11.95
N GLN A 708 8.05 38.57 12.65
CA GLN A 708 9.34 39.30 12.55
C GLN A 708 9.69 39.76 11.13
N GLN A 709 8.70 39.97 10.27
CA GLN A 709 8.92 40.28 8.86
C GLN A 709 9.12 41.77 8.60
N VAL A 710 8.66 42.64 9.50
CA VAL A 710 8.78 44.10 9.37
C VAL A 710 9.49 44.65 10.61
N SER A 711 10.65 45.27 10.41
CA SER A 711 11.32 46.10 11.42
C SER A 711 10.92 47.56 11.18
N ILE A 712 10.38 48.24 12.19
CA ILE A 712 9.88 49.61 12.04
C ILE A 712 10.46 50.49 13.13
N SER A 713 11.35 51.41 12.73
CA SER A 713 11.89 52.48 13.59
C SER A 713 10.93 53.66 13.78
N ASP A 714 9.94 53.79 12.90
CA ASP A 714 9.23 55.04 12.64
C ASP A 714 7.80 55.09 13.21
N LEU A 715 7.46 54.19 14.15
CA LEU A 715 6.11 54.12 14.73
C LEU A 715 5.95 55.08 15.92
N ASP A 716 5.20 56.15 15.65
CA ASP A 716 4.95 57.34 16.48
C ASP A 716 4.00 57.08 17.67
N VAL A 717 4.02 58.00 18.64
CA VAL A 717 3.14 58.10 19.82
C VAL A 717 1.64 57.96 19.49
N LYS A 718 1.26 58.24 18.24
CA LYS A 718 -0.08 57.98 17.69
C LYS A 718 -0.57 56.55 17.96
N THR A 719 0.30 55.55 17.94
CA THR A 719 -0.04 54.15 18.26
C THR A 719 -0.52 54.00 19.71
N LEU A 720 0.13 54.66 20.68
CA LEU A 720 -0.29 54.65 22.08
C LEU A 720 -1.59 55.43 22.29
N LYS A 721 -1.73 56.59 21.62
CA LYS A 721 -2.96 57.41 21.65
C LYS A 721 -4.17 56.64 21.08
N PHE A 722 -3.96 55.86 20.02
CA PHE A 722 -4.98 54.99 19.42
C PHE A 722 -5.36 53.81 20.34
N LEU A 723 -4.39 53.18 21.01
CA LEU A 723 -4.66 52.15 22.03
C LEU A 723 -5.52 52.71 23.19
N VAL A 724 -5.21 53.91 23.70
CA VAL A 724 -6.03 54.59 24.73
C VAL A 724 -7.45 54.87 24.21
N ALA A 725 -7.62 55.28 22.95
CA ALA A 725 -8.93 55.51 22.35
C ALA A 725 -9.76 54.21 22.27
N ILE A 726 -9.15 53.07 21.91
CA ILE A 726 -9.82 51.76 21.92
C ILE A 726 -10.27 51.37 23.33
N ILE A 727 -9.41 51.52 24.34
CA ILE A 727 -9.73 51.19 25.74
C ILE A 727 -10.93 52.01 26.24
N ARG A 728 -10.94 53.32 25.95
CA ARG A 728 -12.05 54.22 26.30
C ARG A 728 -13.34 53.89 25.56
N ASN A 729 -13.27 53.55 24.27
CA ASN A 729 -14.44 53.16 23.48
C ASN A 729 -15.03 51.82 23.93
N PHE A 730 -14.21 50.85 24.35
CA PHE A 730 -14.72 49.60 24.93
C PHE A 730 -15.50 49.81 26.25
N ARG A 731 -15.12 50.84 27.02
CA ARG A 731 -15.81 51.24 28.25
C ARG A 731 -17.15 51.94 28.01
N ASN A 732 -17.38 52.49 26.81
CA ASN A 732 -18.62 53.22 26.49
C ASN A 732 -19.84 52.27 26.57
N PRO A 733 -20.88 52.58 27.38
CA PRO A 733 -21.98 51.65 27.62
C PRO A 733 -22.97 51.49 26.46
N VAL A 734 -22.94 52.35 25.43
CA VAL A 734 -24.09 52.59 24.55
C VAL A 734 -24.35 51.50 23.49
N GLU A 735 -23.33 50.80 22.96
CA GLU A 735 -23.54 49.80 21.90
C GLU A 735 -22.76 48.48 22.10
N LYS A 736 -23.46 47.34 21.92
CA LYS A 736 -22.88 45.99 21.98
C LYS A 736 -21.91 45.72 20.82
N ILE A 737 -22.23 46.24 19.62
CA ILE A 737 -21.45 46.04 18.39
C ILE A 737 -20.09 46.75 18.47
N MET A 738 -20.02 47.94 19.09
CA MET A 738 -18.75 48.62 19.35
C MET A 738 -17.81 47.77 20.21
N LYS A 739 -18.31 47.10 21.25
CA LYS A 739 -17.50 46.24 22.14
C LYS A 739 -16.96 45.00 21.42
N GLU A 740 -17.71 44.46 20.46
CA GLU A 740 -17.27 43.33 19.63
C GLU A 740 -16.11 43.69 18.69
N HIS A 741 -16.05 44.93 18.18
CA HIS A 741 -14.93 45.40 17.37
C HIS A 741 -13.75 45.87 18.23
N CYS A 742 -14.01 46.55 19.35
CA CYS A 742 -12.97 47.09 20.22
C CYS A 742 -12.10 46.01 20.91
N HIS A 743 -12.63 44.85 21.33
CA HIS A 743 -11.76 43.82 21.96
C HIS A 743 -10.83 43.13 20.96
N LYS A 744 -11.28 42.92 19.71
CA LYS A 744 -10.43 42.40 18.62
C LYS A 744 -9.27 43.35 18.35
N LEU A 745 -9.57 44.63 18.13
CA LEU A 745 -8.57 45.68 17.95
C LEU A 745 -7.63 45.84 19.16
N LEU A 746 -8.15 45.75 20.39
CA LEU A 746 -7.35 45.83 21.61
C LEU A 746 -6.29 44.71 21.68
N SER A 747 -6.68 43.49 21.34
CA SER A 747 -5.77 42.32 21.35
C SER A 747 -4.61 42.54 20.39
N GLU A 748 -4.90 42.93 19.14
CA GLU A 748 -3.86 43.21 18.15
C GLU A 748 -3.00 44.42 18.53
N MET A 749 -3.58 45.50 19.05
CA MET A 749 -2.82 46.68 19.46
C MET A 749 -1.85 46.38 20.61
N LEU A 750 -2.22 45.51 21.56
CA LEU A 750 -1.31 45.01 22.59
C LEU A 750 -0.14 44.21 21.96
N GLY A 751 -0.41 43.36 20.96
CA GLY A 751 0.61 42.62 20.21
C GLY A 751 1.50 43.49 19.31
N ILE A 752 0.96 44.57 18.75
CA ILE A 752 1.70 45.57 17.98
C ILE A 752 2.68 46.29 18.91
N VAL A 753 2.20 46.79 20.05
CA VAL A 753 3.02 47.52 21.01
C VAL A 753 4.06 46.62 21.68
N SER A 754 3.76 45.35 21.96
CA SER A 754 4.73 44.40 22.53
C SER A 754 5.97 44.16 21.66
N ASN A 755 5.88 44.42 20.36
CA ASN A 755 7.00 44.33 19.43
C ASN A 755 7.77 45.67 19.25
N MET A 756 7.37 46.75 19.93
CA MET A 756 7.90 48.11 19.75
C MET A 756 8.60 48.64 21.01
N LYS A 757 9.84 48.18 21.21
CA LYS A 757 10.68 48.51 22.38
C LYS A 757 10.80 50.01 22.68
N HIS A 758 10.77 50.88 21.68
CA HIS A 758 10.87 52.33 21.87
C HIS A 758 9.61 52.96 22.48
N LEU A 759 8.42 52.39 22.23
CA LEU A 759 7.17 52.89 22.81
C LEU A 759 7.12 52.72 24.34
N TYR A 760 7.78 51.69 24.87
CA TYR A 760 7.93 51.48 26.31
C TYR A 760 8.75 52.56 27.03
N LYS A 761 9.47 53.41 26.27
CA LYS A 761 10.21 54.57 26.79
C LYS A 761 9.47 55.90 26.63
N SER A 762 8.25 55.89 26.08
CA SER A 762 7.41 57.09 25.93
C SER A 762 6.69 57.42 27.23
N ASP A 763 6.57 58.70 27.58
CA ASP A 763 5.82 59.15 28.77
C ASP A 763 4.34 58.74 28.69
N GLU A 764 3.76 58.67 27.49
CA GLU A 764 2.37 58.24 27.27
C GLU A 764 2.10 56.77 27.66
N MET A 765 3.13 55.94 27.82
CA MET A 765 2.98 54.54 28.24
C MET A 765 2.44 54.44 29.68
N GLU A 766 2.73 55.41 30.55
CA GLU A 766 2.15 55.46 31.90
C GLU A 766 0.61 55.61 31.84
N GLY A 767 0.12 56.44 30.91
CA GLY A 767 -1.32 56.58 30.67
C GLY A 767 -1.97 55.30 30.14
N VAL A 768 -1.28 54.55 29.29
CA VAL A 768 -1.74 53.23 28.79
C VAL A 768 -1.85 52.22 29.93
N LEU A 769 -0.85 52.15 30.81
CA LEU A 769 -0.83 51.20 31.94
C LEU A 769 -1.99 51.43 32.92
N LEU A 770 -2.28 52.69 33.26
CA LEU A 770 -3.38 53.04 34.16
C LEU A 770 -4.76 52.73 33.54
N GLU A 771 -4.92 52.96 32.23
CA GLU A 771 -6.16 52.61 31.51
C GLU A 771 -6.33 51.08 31.37
N LEU A 772 -5.24 50.31 31.19
CA LEU A 772 -5.27 48.85 31.17
C LEU A 772 -5.58 48.26 32.56
N GLN A 773 -5.00 48.77 33.64
CA GLN A 773 -5.35 48.40 35.01
C GLN A 773 -6.85 48.65 35.27
N ASN A 774 -7.36 49.82 34.86
CA ASN A 774 -8.79 50.14 34.96
C ASN A 774 -9.64 49.15 34.13
N LEU A 775 -9.20 48.78 32.93
CA LEU A 775 -9.94 47.86 32.07
C LEU A 775 -10.02 46.42 32.62
N PHE A 776 -8.90 45.88 33.11
CA PHE A 776 -8.77 44.46 33.48
C PHE A 776 -8.91 44.16 34.97
N VAL A 777 -8.72 45.14 35.86
CA VAL A 777 -8.67 44.92 37.32
C VAL A 777 -9.77 45.69 38.06
N SER A 778 -9.85 47.01 37.88
CA SER A 778 -10.60 47.90 38.79
C SER A 778 -11.89 48.52 38.22
N GLY A 779 -12.15 48.40 36.92
CA GLY A 779 -13.30 49.00 36.25
C GLY A 779 -14.49 48.04 36.02
N PRO A 780 -15.68 48.58 35.69
CA PRO A 780 -16.90 47.77 35.50
C PRO A 780 -16.81 46.78 34.32
N ALA A 781 -15.84 46.98 33.42
CA ALA A 781 -15.56 46.09 32.30
C ALA A 781 -14.80 44.81 32.68
N ALA A 782 -14.11 44.76 33.83
CA ALA A 782 -13.25 43.63 34.23
C ALA A 782 -14.01 42.30 34.41
N SER A 783 -15.34 42.34 34.56
CA SER A 783 -16.22 41.17 34.61
C SER A 783 -16.67 40.65 33.24
N ASN A 784 -16.33 41.34 32.13
CA ASN A 784 -16.75 40.96 30.78
C ASN A 784 -15.92 39.77 30.26
N THR A 785 -16.61 38.67 29.93
CA THR A 785 -16.01 37.45 29.37
C THR A 785 -15.26 37.68 28.06
N GLN A 786 -15.59 38.71 27.28
CA GLN A 786 -14.88 39.05 26.04
C GLN A 786 -13.43 39.52 26.28
N LEU A 787 -13.13 40.17 27.42
CA LEU A 787 -11.76 40.59 27.76
C LEU A 787 -10.81 39.40 27.99
N TYR A 788 -11.34 38.20 28.23
CA TYR A 788 -10.54 37.00 28.38
C TYR A 788 -9.69 36.71 27.14
N GLN A 789 -10.22 37.00 25.94
CA GLN A 789 -9.52 36.79 24.67
C GLN A 789 -8.30 37.72 24.49
N CYS A 790 -8.28 38.85 25.18
CA CYS A 790 -7.16 39.81 25.15
C CYS A 790 -5.99 39.39 26.06
N LYS A 791 -6.20 38.46 27.02
CA LYS A 791 -5.19 38.10 28.04
C LYS A 791 -3.87 37.54 27.51
N PRO A 792 -3.81 36.71 26.43
CA PRO A 792 -2.54 36.28 25.85
C PRO A 792 -1.70 37.48 25.36
N TYR A 793 -2.34 38.42 24.65
CA TYR A 793 -1.69 39.60 24.09
C TYR A 793 -1.32 40.61 25.18
N LEU A 794 -2.14 40.73 26.23
CA LEU A 794 -1.79 41.48 27.43
C LEU A 794 -0.53 40.90 28.09
N ALA A 795 -0.43 39.58 28.27
CA ALA A 795 0.77 38.97 28.84
C ALA A 795 2.02 39.22 27.97
N LEU A 796 1.92 39.10 26.64
CA LEU A 796 3.01 39.51 25.72
C LEU A 796 3.40 41.00 25.91
N PHE A 797 2.42 41.89 26.00
CA PHE A 797 2.63 43.32 26.28
C PHE A 797 3.29 43.57 27.65
N MET A 798 2.90 42.82 28.69
CA MET A 798 3.48 42.94 30.03
C MET A 798 4.96 42.52 30.06
N GLY A 799 5.35 41.54 29.24
CA GLY A 799 6.76 41.16 29.07
C GLY A 799 7.62 42.29 28.50
N GLY A 800 7.09 43.07 27.55
CA GLY A 800 7.77 44.23 26.97
C GLY A 800 8.11 45.35 27.95
N LEU A 801 7.46 45.38 29.13
CA LEU A 801 7.77 46.35 30.20
C LEU A 801 9.19 46.21 30.76
N GLY A 802 9.92 45.14 30.45
CA GLY A 802 11.34 44.99 30.81
C GLY A 802 12.26 45.98 30.09
N ASP A 803 11.79 46.67 29.04
CA ASP A 803 12.52 47.75 28.38
C ASP A 803 12.15 49.17 28.94
N MET A 804 11.33 49.24 29.98
CA MET A 804 10.86 50.47 30.64
C MET A 804 11.48 50.68 32.03
N GLU A 805 11.93 51.90 32.34
CA GLU A 805 12.42 52.24 33.68
C GLU A 805 11.27 52.32 34.71
N MET A 806 11.40 51.54 35.79
CA MET A 806 10.47 51.52 36.92
C MET A 806 11.10 52.22 38.13
N ARG A 807 10.40 53.21 38.71
CA ARG A 807 10.89 53.93 39.90
C ARG A 807 10.65 53.09 41.16
N GLU A 808 11.65 53.05 42.02
CA GLU A 808 11.63 52.39 43.34
C GLU A 808 10.87 53.25 44.37
N SER A 809 9.54 53.32 44.28
CA SER A 809 8.72 53.90 45.35
C SER A 809 7.33 53.28 45.48
N ASP A 810 6.89 53.12 46.73
CA ASP A 810 5.63 52.45 47.08
C ASP A 810 4.38 53.27 46.73
N ASN A 811 4.54 54.59 46.52
CA ASN A 811 3.47 55.51 46.12
C ASN A 811 3.40 55.73 44.59
N CYS A 812 4.07 54.89 43.81
CA CYS A 812 4.08 54.99 42.35
C CYS A 812 2.85 54.30 41.74
N ALA A 813 1.86 55.08 41.29
CA ALA A 813 0.64 54.55 40.65
C ALA A 813 0.95 53.63 39.45
N LYS A 814 1.94 53.99 38.64
CA LYS A 814 2.50 53.17 37.56
C LYS A 814 2.97 51.79 38.05
N SER A 815 3.71 51.72 39.16
CA SER A 815 4.20 50.45 39.70
C SER A 815 3.06 49.57 40.23
N SER A 816 2.09 50.16 40.96
CA SER A 816 0.89 49.45 41.43
C SER A 816 0.09 48.84 40.28
N ALA A 817 -0.12 49.60 39.19
CA ALA A 817 -0.83 49.15 38.00
C ALA A 817 -0.19 47.90 37.38
N VAL A 818 1.14 47.86 37.28
CA VAL A 818 1.88 46.73 36.72
C VAL A 818 1.82 45.50 37.65
N TRP A 819 1.93 45.68 38.97
CA TRP A 819 1.81 44.58 39.94
C TRP A 819 0.43 43.94 39.89
N GLU A 820 -0.64 44.74 39.89
CA GLU A 820 -2.02 44.27 39.82
C GLU A 820 -2.34 43.52 38.51
N LEU A 821 -1.80 43.98 37.37
CA LEU A 821 -1.96 43.31 36.08
C LEU A 821 -1.24 41.95 36.04
N TYR A 822 -0.02 41.85 36.57
CA TYR A 822 0.67 40.56 36.72
C TYR A 822 -0.05 39.63 37.70
N HIS A 823 -0.50 40.12 38.86
CA HIS A 823 -1.29 39.34 39.82
C HIS A 823 -2.60 38.83 39.22
N MET A 824 -3.24 39.59 38.33
CA MET A 824 -4.43 39.13 37.58
C MET A 824 -4.04 37.98 36.64
N LEU A 825 -3.02 38.13 35.80
CA LEU A 825 -2.55 37.10 34.87
C LEU A 825 -2.12 35.79 35.57
N PHE A 826 -1.46 35.88 36.73
CA PHE A 826 -1.06 34.71 37.52
C PHE A 826 -2.19 34.04 38.30
N ARG A 827 -3.36 34.69 38.42
CA ARG A 827 -4.56 34.11 39.07
C ARG A 827 -5.50 33.42 38.06
N GLU A 828 -5.14 33.38 36.78
CA GLU A 828 -5.89 32.65 35.76
C GLU A 828 -5.85 31.13 35.99
N ARG A 829 -6.92 30.44 35.57
CA ARG A 829 -7.05 28.97 35.71
C ARG A 829 -6.59 28.18 34.49
N HIS A 830 -6.40 28.84 33.35
CA HIS A 830 -6.05 28.16 32.10
C HIS A 830 -4.53 28.05 31.98
N TRP A 831 -4.02 26.82 32.01
CA TRP A 831 -2.57 26.53 32.03
C TRP A 831 -1.80 27.35 31.00
N ALA A 832 -2.19 27.34 29.72
CA ALA A 832 -1.45 28.06 28.67
C ALA A 832 -1.35 29.59 28.91
N LEU A 833 -2.35 30.23 29.54
CA LEU A 833 -2.26 31.65 29.91
C LEU A 833 -1.27 31.86 31.06
N VAL A 834 -1.26 30.95 32.05
CA VAL A 834 -0.33 30.99 33.18
C VAL A 834 1.11 30.77 32.70
N HIS A 835 1.37 29.80 31.83
CA HIS A 835 2.70 29.59 31.24
C HIS A 835 3.15 30.80 30.41
N LEU A 836 2.25 31.41 29.62
CA LEU A 836 2.58 32.58 28.81
C LEU A 836 2.82 33.83 29.69
N ALA A 837 2.08 33.99 30.79
CA ALA A 837 2.33 35.01 31.81
C ALA A 837 3.66 34.80 32.55
N ILE A 838 4.01 33.55 32.89
CA ILE A 838 5.30 33.19 33.50
C ILE A 838 6.45 33.48 32.52
N ALA A 839 6.31 33.13 31.24
CA ALA A 839 7.32 33.42 30.21
C ALA A 839 7.53 34.93 30.01
N ALA A 840 6.44 35.69 29.95
CA ALA A 840 6.48 37.15 29.88
C ALA A 840 7.13 37.77 31.13
N PHE A 841 6.75 37.29 32.31
CA PHE A 841 7.34 37.73 33.57
C PHE A 841 8.83 37.38 33.67
N GLY A 842 9.26 36.22 33.17
CA GLY A 842 10.68 35.87 33.10
C GLY A 842 11.49 36.84 32.23
N TYR A 843 10.93 37.28 31.10
CA TYR A 843 11.56 38.28 30.23
C TYR A 843 11.66 39.67 30.90
N PHE A 844 10.62 40.07 31.63
CA PHE A 844 10.56 41.28 32.44
C PHE A 844 11.54 41.23 33.63
N ALA A 845 11.56 40.12 34.36
CA ALA A 845 12.37 39.92 35.56
C ALA A 845 13.87 39.93 35.24
N ALA A 846 14.27 39.33 34.11
CA ALA A 846 15.66 39.34 33.63
C ALA A 846 16.21 40.75 33.29
N ARG A 847 15.37 41.81 33.35
CA ARG A 847 15.74 43.21 33.06
C ARG A 847 15.38 44.18 34.19
N THR A 848 14.85 43.69 35.31
CA THR A 848 14.37 44.51 36.44
C THR A 848 15.23 44.24 37.68
N THR A 849 15.41 45.23 38.57
CA THR A 849 16.22 45.07 39.79
C THR A 849 15.58 44.09 40.78
N CYS A 850 16.40 43.24 41.39
CA CYS A 850 15.95 42.11 42.21
C CYS A 850 15.04 42.55 43.38
N ASN A 851 15.31 43.72 43.97
CA ASN A 851 14.52 44.35 45.03
C ASN A 851 13.02 44.53 44.71
N GLN A 852 12.62 44.55 43.42
CA GLN A 852 11.22 44.71 43.05
C GLN A 852 10.48 43.38 42.80
N LEU A 853 11.17 42.30 42.42
CA LEU A 853 10.55 41.11 41.80
C LEU A 853 9.54 40.39 42.71
N TRP A 854 9.76 40.39 44.02
CA TRP A 854 8.88 39.74 45.00
C TRP A 854 7.46 40.32 45.01
N ARG A 855 7.29 41.60 44.62
CA ARG A 855 6.00 42.31 44.63
C ARG A 855 5.04 41.88 43.53
N PHE A 856 5.54 41.18 42.51
CA PHE A 856 4.79 40.76 41.33
C PHE A 856 4.27 39.31 41.43
N VAL A 857 4.77 38.54 42.40
CA VAL A 857 4.34 37.15 42.64
C VAL A 857 3.09 37.17 43.53
N PRO A 858 2.00 36.44 43.20
CA PRO A 858 0.84 36.38 44.08
C PRO A 858 1.20 35.74 45.44
N GLN A 859 0.66 36.27 46.53
CA GLN A 859 0.86 35.76 47.90
C GLN A 859 0.58 34.26 48.09
N ASN A 860 -0.27 33.70 47.21
CA ASN A 860 -0.66 32.29 47.18
C ASN A 860 0.19 31.41 46.24
N ALA A 861 1.18 32.00 45.55
CA ALA A 861 2.26 31.29 44.82
C ALA A 861 3.62 31.42 45.55
N SER A 862 3.79 32.41 46.41
CA SER A 862 4.96 32.59 47.26
C SER A 862 4.87 31.78 48.56
N LEU A 863 5.46 30.57 48.61
CA LEU A 863 5.72 29.86 49.87
C LEU A 863 6.98 30.38 50.61
N SER A 864 7.62 31.42 50.09
CA SER A 864 8.85 32.01 50.61
C SER A 864 8.67 33.19 51.58
N TYR A 865 7.45 33.73 51.76
CA TYR A 865 7.21 34.83 52.70
C TYR A 865 6.73 34.31 54.06
N ASP A 866 7.65 34.18 55.00
CA ASP A 866 7.33 33.81 56.38
C ASP A 866 6.72 35.02 57.13
N LEU A 867 5.38 35.07 57.12
CA LEU A 867 4.54 36.01 57.86
C LEU A 867 4.83 36.04 59.37
N MET A 868 5.50 35.04 59.94
CA MET A 868 5.83 34.97 61.37
C MET A 868 7.19 35.58 61.72
N THR A 869 8.11 35.74 60.76
CA THR A 869 9.47 36.27 61.03
C THR A 869 9.80 37.58 60.33
N GLY A 870 9.06 37.97 59.28
CA GLY A 870 9.16 39.30 58.67
C GLY A 870 10.48 39.60 57.94
N ASN A 871 11.31 38.59 57.70
CA ASN A 871 12.53 38.71 56.89
C ASN A 871 12.24 38.39 55.41
N GLU A 872 12.78 39.21 54.51
CA GLU A 872 12.79 38.91 53.08
C GLU A 872 13.62 37.64 52.80
N ALA A 873 13.10 36.73 51.97
CA ALA A 873 13.84 35.56 51.54
C ALA A 873 14.99 35.97 50.61
N SER A 874 16.17 35.34 50.79
CA SER A 874 17.33 35.61 49.94
C SER A 874 17.09 35.21 48.48
N GLU A 875 17.73 35.94 47.56
CA GLU A 875 17.67 35.75 46.11
C GLU A 875 17.91 34.28 45.69
N GLU A 876 18.90 33.62 46.29
CA GLU A 876 19.20 32.20 46.04
C GLU A 876 18.02 31.26 46.36
N ARG A 877 17.28 31.53 47.44
CA ARG A 877 16.16 30.68 47.86
C ARG A 877 15.00 30.79 46.88
N PHE A 878 14.65 32.02 46.48
CA PHE A 878 13.64 32.27 45.45
C PHE A 878 13.98 31.55 44.13
N MET A 879 15.23 31.70 43.66
CA MET A 879 15.69 31.04 42.44
C MET A 879 15.69 29.52 42.56
N SER A 880 15.95 28.95 43.74
CA SER A 880 15.89 27.50 43.97
C SER A 880 14.47 26.93 43.90
N GLU A 881 13.48 27.62 44.48
CA GLU A 881 12.08 27.17 44.49
C GLU A 881 11.42 27.32 43.11
N LEU A 882 11.70 28.44 42.41
CA LEU A 882 11.28 28.64 41.01
C LEU A 882 11.89 27.59 40.07
N LYS A 883 13.17 27.24 40.26
CA LYS A 883 13.83 26.18 39.49
C LYS A 883 13.20 24.81 39.77
N ALA A 884 12.96 24.46 41.03
CA ALA A 884 12.34 23.17 41.38
C ALA A 884 10.92 22.99 40.81
N PHE A 885 10.18 24.08 40.60
CA PHE A 885 8.91 24.08 39.88
C PHE A 885 9.08 23.78 38.38
N LEU A 886 10.06 24.41 37.71
CA LEU A 886 10.33 24.21 36.27
C LEU A 886 10.98 22.85 35.95
N ASP A 887 11.85 22.35 36.83
CA ASP A 887 12.49 21.03 36.71
C ASP A 887 11.46 19.88 36.83
N LYS A 888 10.31 20.12 37.46
CA LYS A 888 9.22 19.14 37.62
C LYS A 888 8.37 18.98 36.35
N GLU A 889 8.25 20.03 35.54
CA GLU A 889 7.55 20.01 34.23
C GLU A 889 8.41 19.39 33.13
N THR A 890 9.72 19.65 33.13
CA THR A 890 10.65 19.17 32.09
C THR A 890 10.98 17.68 32.17
N ALA A 891 10.68 17.03 33.31
CA ALA A 891 10.93 15.60 33.54
C ALA A 891 10.03 14.63 32.75
N LEU A 892 9.00 15.12 32.04
CA LEU A 892 8.05 14.31 31.26
C LEU A 892 8.52 13.92 29.84
N LEU A 893 9.70 14.38 29.41
CA LEU A 893 10.22 14.21 28.04
C LEU A 893 11.05 12.92 27.86
N THR A 894 10.45 11.75 28.09
CA THR A 894 11.07 10.46 27.70
C THR A 894 10.48 9.95 26.38
N THR A 895 11.35 9.63 25.43
CA THR A 895 11.04 9.43 24.00
C THR A 895 10.55 8.02 23.62
N THR A 896 9.92 7.32 24.56
CA THR A 896 9.17 6.08 24.30
C THR A 896 7.83 6.18 25.01
N PRO A 897 6.69 6.11 24.31
CA PRO A 897 5.41 6.31 24.94
C PRO A 897 5.13 5.27 26.01
N SER A 898 4.59 5.70 27.14
CA SER A 898 4.08 4.81 28.18
C SER A 898 2.78 4.14 27.71
N PHE A 899 2.39 3.05 28.37
CA PHE A 899 1.09 2.40 28.14
C PHE A 899 -0.08 3.39 28.28
N GLU A 900 0.01 4.31 29.25
CA GLU A 900 -0.98 5.38 29.46
C GLU A 900 -1.03 6.36 28.27
N GLN A 901 0.10 6.66 27.63
CA GLN A 901 0.15 7.51 26.43
C GLN A 901 -0.43 6.80 25.19
N LEU A 902 -0.23 5.49 25.06
CA LEU A 902 -0.88 4.69 23.99
C LEU A 902 -2.41 4.65 24.19
N GLU A 903 -2.89 4.45 25.42
CA GLU A 903 -4.32 4.49 25.73
C GLU A 903 -4.94 5.89 25.46
N LEU A 904 -4.17 6.96 25.65
CA LEU A 904 -4.57 8.32 25.28
C LEU A 904 -4.64 8.53 23.76
N LEU A 905 -3.73 7.96 22.97
CA LEU A 905 -3.79 8.02 21.50
C LEU A 905 -5.00 7.26 20.94
N VAL A 906 -5.37 6.11 21.52
CA VAL A 906 -6.60 5.40 21.14
C VAL A 906 -7.84 6.26 21.45
N LYS A 907 -7.91 6.87 22.64
CA LYS A 907 -9.00 7.81 23.01
C LYS A 907 -9.08 9.03 22.10
N GLU A 908 -7.94 9.58 21.69
CA GLU A 908 -7.88 10.65 20.70
C GLU A 908 -8.43 10.18 19.33
N GLY A 909 -8.01 9.00 18.87
CA GLY A 909 -8.51 8.38 17.64
C GLY A 909 -10.03 8.18 17.65
N VAL A 910 -10.63 7.77 18.77
CA VAL A 910 -12.10 7.68 18.94
C VAL A 910 -12.75 9.06 18.76
N VAL A 911 -12.24 10.10 19.42
CA VAL A 911 -12.79 11.46 19.34
C VAL A 911 -12.66 12.04 17.92
N LEU A 912 -11.54 11.76 17.24
CA LEU A 912 -11.32 12.15 15.85
C LEU A 912 -12.27 11.40 14.90
N LYS A 913 -12.45 10.09 15.07
CA LYS A 913 -13.43 9.28 14.32
C LYS A 913 -14.85 9.83 14.48
N GLU A 914 -15.27 10.10 15.71
CA GLU A 914 -16.56 10.74 15.98
C GLU A 914 -16.68 12.12 15.31
N MET A 915 -15.61 12.93 15.29
CA MET A 915 -15.63 14.25 14.66
C MET A 915 -15.79 14.15 13.15
N VAL A 916 -15.06 13.23 12.49
CA VAL A 916 -15.20 12.94 11.05
C VAL A 916 -16.62 12.46 10.74
N GLN A 917 -17.14 11.51 11.53
CA GLN A 917 -18.51 10.99 11.38
C GLN A 917 -19.60 12.05 11.61
N LYS A 918 -19.40 12.99 12.55
CA LYS A 918 -20.34 14.11 12.77
C LYS A 918 -20.34 15.08 11.59
N ILE A 919 -19.20 15.29 10.94
CA ILE A 919 -19.09 16.18 9.77
C ILE A 919 -19.70 15.51 8.53
N SER A 920 -19.40 14.24 8.25
CA SER A 920 -20.02 13.51 7.13
C SER A 920 -21.50 13.17 7.36
N GLY A 921 -21.95 13.07 8.62
CA GLY A 921 -23.36 12.93 8.97
C GLY A 921 -24.22 14.17 8.72
N ILE A 922 -23.63 15.36 8.62
CA ILE A 922 -24.36 16.60 8.29
C ILE A 922 -24.82 16.56 6.82
N ASP A 923 -23.99 16.07 5.90
CA ASP A 923 -24.36 15.88 4.49
C ASP A 923 -25.55 14.91 4.32
N ALA A 924 -25.73 13.97 5.23
CA ALA A 924 -26.86 13.03 5.22
C ALA A 924 -28.17 13.61 5.78
N MET A 925 -28.12 14.73 6.52
CA MET A 925 -29.31 15.31 7.18
C MET A 925 -29.75 16.67 6.61
N GLU A 926 -28.84 17.45 6.02
CA GLU A 926 -29.20 18.66 5.24
C GLU A 926 -29.48 18.38 3.75
N CYS A 927 -29.16 17.18 3.25
CA CYS A 927 -29.59 16.72 1.93
C CYS A 927 -30.78 15.74 2.02
N GLN A 928 -31.81 16.10 2.81
CA GLN A 928 -33.16 15.71 2.38
C GLN A 928 -33.38 16.37 1.02
N SER A 929 -33.42 15.55 -0.02
CA SER A 929 -33.90 15.98 -1.33
C SER A 929 -35.19 16.75 -1.14
N MET A 930 -35.21 18.03 -1.53
CA MET A 930 -36.43 18.57 -2.08
C MET A 930 -36.77 17.67 -3.25
N GLU A 931 -37.70 16.74 -3.04
CA GLU A 931 -38.47 16.16 -4.13
C GLU A 931 -39.07 17.35 -4.86
N ILE A 932 -38.45 17.73 -5.98
CA ILE A 932 -39.08 18.59 -6.96
C ILE A 932 -40.20 17.74 -7.51
N ASP A 933 -41.38 17.92 -6.92
CA ASP A 933 -42.62 17.31 -7.37
C ASP A 933 -42.75 17.55 -8.88
N VAL A 934 -42.58 16.47 -9.66
CA VAL A 934 -42.39 16.56 -11.11
C VAL A 934 -43.68 17.02 -11.80
N ASP A 935 -44.82 16.93 -11.10
CA ASP A 935 -46.13 17.35 -11.56
C ASP A 935 -46.54 18.72 -10.99
N ASN A 936 -45.92 19.80 -11.49
CA ASN A 936 -46.55 21.09 -11.91
C ASN A 936 -45.57 22.30 -11.89
N VAL A 937 -44.86 22.55 -12.99
CA VAL A 937 -44.24 23.87 -13.27
C VAL A 937 -44.61 24.33 -14.68
N PRO A 938 -45.14 25.56 -14.88
CA PRO A 938 -45.71 25.97 -16.16
C PRO A 938 -44.65 26.22 -17.24
N ASN A 939 -44.96 25.79 -18.46
CA ASN A 939 -44.15 25.96 -19.67
C ASN A 939 -43.69 27.42 -19.92
N LYS A 940 -42.45 27.74 -19.54
CA LYS A 940 -41.70 28.90 -20.07
C LYS A 940 -40.37 28.44 -20.67
N ARG A 941 -40.42 28.03 -21.94
CA ARG A 941 -39.23 27.74 -22.75
C ARG A 941 -38.32 28.98 -22.82
N ARG A 942 -37.07 28.86 -22.37
CA ARG A 942 -36.03 29.89 -22.59
C ARG A 942 -35.55 29.83 -24.05
N ARG A 943 -35.40 30.97 -24.72
CA ARG A 943 -34.61 31.07 -25.97
C ARG A 943 -33.12 30.93 -25.63
N LEU A 944 -32.31 30.41 -26.57
CA LEU A 944 -30.86 30.54 -26.46
C LEU A 944 -30.44 32.03 -26.52
N PRO A 945 -29.40 32.45 -25.77
CA PRO A 945 -28.83 33.79 -25.90
C PRO A 945 -28.17 34.02 -27.26
N ASP A 946 -28.31 35.24 -27.80
CA ASP A 946 -27.88 35.62 -29.16
C ASP A 946 -26.36 35.43 -29.44
N GLY A 947 -25.55 35.38 -28.37
CA GLY A 947 -24.12 35.06 -28.49
C GLY A 947 -23.85 33.62 -28.92
N ILE A 948 -24.70 32.67 -28.49
CA ILE A 948 -24.53 31.24 -28.82
C ILE A 948 -25.02 30.95 -30.24
N SER A 949 -26.11 31.59 -30.70
CA SER A 949 -26.54 31.47 -32.10
C SER A 949 -25.48 32.01 -33.07
N LYS A 950 -24.85 33.14 -32.74
CA LYS A 950 -23.77 33.71 -33.56
C LYS A 950 -22.51 32.84 -33.56
N GLY A 951 -22.20 32.18 -32.44
CA GLY A 951 -21.15 31.15 -32.39
C GLY A 951 -21.47 29.95 -33.27
N LEU A 952 -22.74 29.52 -33.31
CA LEU A 952 -23.21 28.40 -34.13
C LEU A 952 -23.18 28.72 -35.64
N GLU A 953 -23.55 29.94 -36.03
CA GLU A 953 -23.45 30.44 -37.41
C GLU A 953 -21.99 30.50 -37.89
N LEU A 954 -21.07 30.95 -37.03
CA LEU A 954 -19.63 30.94 -37.32
C LEU A 954 -19.09 29.51 -37.45
N LEU A 955 -19.55 28.58 -36.61
CA LEU A 955 -19.17 27.16 -36.68
C LEU A 955 -19.67 26.50 -37.98
N GLN A 956 -20.92 26.73 -38.37
CA GLN A 956 -21.48 26.28 -39.65
C GLN A 956 -20.73 26.87 -40.84
N SER A 957 -20.39 28.17 -40.78
CA SER A 957 -19.62 28.84 -41.84
C SER A 957 -18.20 28.26 -41.96
N GLY A 958 -17.54 27.97 -40.82
CA GLY A 958 -16.24 27.33 -40.78
C GLY A 958 -16.24 25.90 -41.32
N LEU A 959 -17.21 25.09 -40.91
CA LEU A 959 -17.39 23.72 -41.43
C LEU A 959 -17.61 23.72 -42.94
N LYS A 960 -18.46 24.62 -43.45
CA LYS A 960 -18.68 24.76 -44.89
C LYS A 960 -17.40 25.13 -45.64
N VAL A 961 -16.61 26.08 -45.16
CA VAL A 961 -15.32 26.45 -45.78
C VAL A 961 -14.35 25.25 -45.80
N ILE A 962 -14.34 24.43 -44.74
CA ILE A 962 -13.53 23.21 -44.67
C ILE A 962 -14.05 22.16 -45.69
N GLY A 963 -15.37 21.97 -45.80
CA GLY A 963 -15.98 21.07 -46.79
C GLY A 963 -15.76 21.49 -48.23
N ASP A 964 -15.92 22.78 -48.54
CA ASP A 964 -15.62 23.36 -49.85
C ASP A 964 -14.11 23.19 -50.19
N SER A 965 -13.22 23.36 -49.20
CA SER A 965 -11.76 23.15 -49.38
C SER A 965 -11.39 21.68 -49.59
N ILE A 966 -12.02 20.76 -48.84
CA ILE A 966 -11.83 19.30 -49.00
C ILE A 966 -12.35 18.84 -50.37
N SER A 967 -13.44 19.44 -50.86
CA SER A 967 -13.98 19.17 -52.20
C SER A 967 -13.03 19.65 -53.31
N GLN A 968 -12.45 20.86 -53.18
CA GLN A 968 -11.42 21.37 -54.11
C GLN A 968 -10.10 20.58 -54.06
N TRP A 969 -9.82 19.89 -52.95
CA TRP A 969 -8.64 19.03 -52.82
C TRP A 969 -8.69 17.84 -53.80
N GLN A 970 -9.89 17.34 -54.12
CA GLN A 970 -10.13 16.26 -55.08
C GLN A 970 -9.84 16.67 -56.53
N GLU A 971 -10.01 17.94 -56.90
CA GLU A 971 -9.75 18.42 -58.27
C GLU A 971 -8.26 18.51 -58.61
N ASN A 972 -7.36 18.51 -57.60
CA ASN A 972 -5.96 18.84 -57.82
C ASN A 972 -4.96 17.68 -57.70
N HIS A 973 -5.17 16.66 -56.84
CA HIS A 973 -4.18 15.59 -56.60
C HIS A 973 -4.83 14.19 -56.55
N CYS A 974 -4.28 13.23 -57.31
CA CYS A 974 -4.95 11.97 -57.66
C CYS A 974 -4.57 10.73 -56.79
N GLU A 975 -4.06 10.93 -55.57
CA GLU A 975 -3.51 9.84 -54.75
C GLU A 975 -4.03 9.86 -53.29
N SER A 976 -5.34 9.59 -53.12
CA SER A 976 -5.98 8.92 -51.94
C SER A 976 -7.48 9.26 -51.85
N SER A 977 -8.34 8.55 -52.57
CA SER A 977 -9.80 8.71 -52.41
C SER A 977 -10.26 8.25 -51.02
N GLU A 978 -9.62 7.22 -50.45
CA GLU A 978 -10.07 6.59 -49.20
C GLU A 978 -9.88 7.49 -47.96
N LEU A 979 -8.88 8.38 -47.95
CA LEU A 979 -8.75 9.40 -46.90
C LEU A 979 -9.78 10.53 -47.11
N HIS A 980 -10.01 10.94 -48.36
CA HIS A 980 -11.02 11.95 -48.68
C HIS A 980 -12.42 11.49 -48.26
N ASP A 981 -12.81 10.24 -48.58
CA ASP A 981 -14.09 9.66 -48.16
C ASP A 981 -14.22 9.59 -46.64
N LYS A 982 -13.15 9.23 -45.92
CA LYS A 982 -13.12 9.24 -44.44
C LYS A 982 -13.31 10.66 -43.89
N PHE A 983 -12.56 11.64 -44.37
CA PHE A 983 -12.69 13.05 -43.93
C PHE A 983 -14.07 13.62 -44.25
N SER A 984 -14.60 13.41 -45.45
CA SER A 984 -15.96 13.83 -45.84
C SER A 984 -17.03 13.16 -44.98
N SER A 985 -16.88 11.87 -44.63
CA SER A 985 -17.81 11.18 -43.72
C SER A 985 -17.77 11.72 -42.29
N HIS A 986 -16.60 12.13 -41.80
CA HIS A 986 -16.44 12.73 -40.48
C HIS A 986 -16.97 14.17 -40.45
N LEU A 987 -16.74 14.95 -41.51
CA LEU A 987 -17.27 16.30 -41.64
C LEU A 987 -18.80 16.28 -41.70
N SER A 988 -19.40 15.42 -42.53
CA SER A 988 -20.85 15.26 -42.65
C SER A 988 -21.51 14.88 -41.31
N ARG A 989 -20.90 13.99 -40.52
CA ARG A 989 -21.38 13.67 -39.15
C ARG A 989 -21.32 14.87 -38.21
N LEU A 990 -20.29 15.71 -38.33
CA LEU A 990 -20.14 16.91 -37.51
C LEU A 990 -21.15 18.00 -37.94
N GLU A 991 -21.39 18.15 -39.23
CA GLU A 991 -22.44 19.00 -39.80
C GLU A 991 -23.84 18.55 -39.34
N ASP A 992 -24.14 17.25 -39.33
CA ASP A 992 -25.40 16.70 -38.81
C ASP A 992 -25.61 17.00 -37.33
N VAL A 993 -24.57 16.86 -36.49
CA VAL A 993 -24.64 17.20 -35.06
C VAL A 993 -24.89 18.69 -34.85
N VAL A 994 -24.19 19.55 -35.62
CA VAL A 994 -24.38 21.00 -35.55
C VAL A 994 -25.77 21.38 -36.08
N ALA A 995 -26.25 20.78 -37.17
CA ALA A 995 -27.59 20.97 -37.71
C ALA A 995 -28.69 20.50 -36.74
N HIS A 996 -28.46 19.41 -36.00
CA HIS A 996 -29.36 18.94 -34.95
C HIS A 996 -29.45 19.95 -33.78
N LEU A 997 -28.30 20.50 -33.34
CA LEU A 997 -28.25 21.58 -32.35
C LEU A 997 -28.97 22.86 -32.84
N THR A 998 -28.80 23.23 -34.12
CA THR A 998 -29.54 24.36 -34.73
C THR A 998 -31.04 24.05 -34.84
N GLY A 999 -31.41 22.80 -35.15
CA GLY A 999 -32.80 22.35 -35.25
C GLY A 999 -33.53 22.31 -33.89
N LEU A 1000 -32.82 22.05 -32.80
CA LEU A 1000 -33.31 22.19 -31.43
C LEU A 1000 -33.62 23.66 -31.08
N ALA A 1001 -32.85 24.62 -31.61
CA ALA A 1001 -33.14 26.05 -31.48
C ALA A 1001 -34.27 26.52 -32.44
N GLY A 1002 -34.41 25.87 -33.60
CA GLY A 1002 -35.29 26.30 -34.71
C GLY A 1002 -36.73 25.78 -34.70
N LYS A 1003 -37.09 24.75 -33.92
CA LYS A 1003 -38.46 24.20 -33.88
C LYS A 1003 -39.45 25.07 -33.08
N GLY A 1004 -39.70 26.27 -33.61
CA GLY A 1004 -40.61 27.28 -33.07
C GLY A 1004 -41.88 27.58 -33.88
N THR A 1005 -42.03 27.07 -35.11
CA THR A 1005 -43.17 27.42 -36.00
C THR A 1005 -43.57 26.33 -37.02
N ALA A 1006 -44.24 25.26 -36.55
CA ALA A 1006 -45.15 24.45 -37.38
C ALA A 1006 -46.05 23.58 -36.48
N GLY A 1007 -47.34 23.45 -36.84
CA GLY A 1007 -48.34 22.77 -36.03
C GLY A 1007 -48.27 21.24 -36.05
N MET A 1008 -48.95 20.63 -35.07
CA MET A 1008 -49.09 19.18 -34.92
C MET A 1008 -49.66 18.50 -36.18
N ASN A 1009 -49.14 17.31 -36.50
CA ASN A 1009 -50.02 16.21 -36.88
C ASN A 1009 -49.40 14.85 -36.54
N VAL A 1010 -50.13 14.05 -35.75
CA VAL A 1010 -49.77 12.67 -35.40
C VAL A 1010 -50.36 11.74 -36.45
N ASN A 1011 -49.54 10.91 -37.10
CA ASN A 1011 -49.99 9.58 -37.55
C ASN A 1011 -48.88 8.68 -38.14
N LYS A 1012 -49.03 7.36 -37.92
CA LYS A 1012 -48.40 6.23 -38.64
C LYS A 1012 -46.86 6.10 -38.50
N ARG A 1013 -46.25 4.91 -38.70
CA ARG A 1013 -46.59 3.48 -38.47
C ARG A 1013 -45.29 2.70 -38.77
N ILE A 1014 -44.99 1.68 -37.96
CA ILE A 1014 -44.27 0.40 -38.23
C ILE A 1014 -43.56 0.22 -39.59
N LYS A 1015 -42.34 -0.37 -39.52
CA LYS A 1015 -41.44 -0.94 -40.56
C LYS A 1015 -40.34 0.01 -41.07
N TYR A 1016 -39.09 -0.41 -41.29
CA TYR A 1016 -38.47 -1.75 -41.13
C TYR A 1016 -37.42 -1.76 -40.02
#